data_AF-A0A838LNK2-F1
#
_entry.id   AF-A0A838LNK2-F1
#
_cell.length_a   1.000
_cell.length_b   1.000
_cell.length_c   1.000
_cell.angle_alpha   90.00
_cell.angle_beta   90.00
_cell.angle_gamma   90.00
#
_symmetry.space_group_name_H-M   'P 1'
#
loop_
_entity.id
_entity.type
_entity.pdbx_description
1 polymer ?
#
loop_
_entity_poly.entity_id
_entity_poly.type
_entity_poly.pdbx_seq_one_letter_code
_entity_poly.pdbx_strand_id
1 'polypeptide(L)'
;MCRLTVAELRPGSDGTLFLLGGAGASTEELVPLVEGLPAGPRVVALALAADPGSADTVASMAAVAASAVGAEQPEGALRLLGYSFGGLLALEAAELLTAAGRSVAFVGLVDSFFDQRHWPTGLFARATARRTWVHLRDITGRPPVQALRELSARSARLTRRLRRRRGPAQPAVAALATPQDRNLAVMALWQPRVVDRPVTLFAATEADFGCDLAELWRPWLPQLEVRRVWGNHLDLTQTSVGAARLARAVSRAVEPTSGHLTVLVASTFRWPGAARLAADLTEVGCTVDGVAPRGSALHVVSAVRRSHPLGLVDPVGSLRSAIEASEPDLVIPFDDRTRQVLARIHAESDPTTASGSRMRELLEQSLGSPGTFASVYSRNGLMELARDAGVLCPPTAAVNSAADIAAWMGRNPGPAVLKTDGSWGGRGMAILRTDAEAGVAWRDLHRRPSLARALKRLVVERDPWALRAWVAGTRPTVSIQSYIEGRPANAAVACHRGTALGAVQAEVVESDGPTGPSTVLRVVDHPDMDYAVKSIVSRLELSGLCGLDFILDADGRAHLLELNPRATPTSHLIGADGADPLTLLRAVHGYDEPPARTASYPGGLVALFPQELVRDAGSRYLQCAHHDVPTYAPDLVAAALARPRGRRRGSTPRIAPAVVEAEVP
;
A
#
# COMPACT_ATOMS: atom_id res chain seq x y z
N MET A 1 35.95 -13.27 -26.08
CA MET A 1 34.56 -12.78 -26.19
C MET A 1 33.78 -13.53 -25.14
N CYS A 2 32.92 -12.86 -24.37
CA CYS A 2 32.14 -13.52 -23.32
C CYS A 2 31.43 -14.80 -23.82
N ARG A 3 31.28 -15.77 -22.93
CA ARG A 3 30.47 -16.98 -23.20
C ARG A 3 29.00 -16.68 -22.96
N LEU A 4 28.16 -17.19 -23.85
CA LEU A 4 26.70 -17.11 -23.76
C LEU A 4 26.13 -18.52 -23.64
N THR A 5 25.23 -18.71 -22.68
CA THR A 5 24.34 -19.87 -22.58
C THR A 5 22.90 -19.39 -22.80
N VAL A 6 22.18 -20.05 -23.71
CA VAL A 6 20.75 -19.81 -23.95
C VAL A 6 19.99 -21.07 -23.58
N ALA A 7 18.91 -20.94 -22.81
CA ALA A 7 18.05 -22.04 -22.43
C ALA A 7 16.58 -21.62 -22.51
N GLU A 8 15.77 -22.39 -23.23
CA GLU A 8 14.31 -22.26 -23.11
C GLU A 8 13.86 -22.92 -21.81
N LEU A 9 13.49 -22.11 -20.82
CA LEU A 9 13.04 -22.61 -19.52
C LEU A 9 11.57 -22.99 -19.53
N ARG A 10 10.78 -22.41 -20.45
CA ARG A 10 9.36 -22.74 -20.60
C ARG A 10 8.84 -22.41 -22.01
N PRO A 11 8.14 -23.34 -22.69
CA PRO A 11 7.44 -23.04 -23.92
C PRO A 11 6.19 -22.18 -23.66
N GLY A 12 5.71 -21.46 -24.67
CA GLY A 12 4.52 -20.62 -24.57
C GLY A 12 4.18 -19.93 -25.88
N SER A 13 3.05 -19.23 -25.92
CA SER A 13 2.49 -18.61 -27.12
C SER A 13 2.13 -17.13 -26.95
N ASP A 14 2.05 -16.62 -25.72
CA ASP A 14 1.64 -15.24 -25.44
C ASP A 14 2.83 -14.25 -25.48
N GLY A 15 3.65 -14.39 -26.52
CA GLY A 15 4.93 -13.70 -26.69
C GLY A 15 6.07 -14.30 -25.85
N THR A 16 7.27 -13.75 -26.02
CA THR A 16 8.49 -14.23 -25.33
C THR A 16 8.95 -13.25 -24.27
N LEU A 17 9.27 -13.76 -23.08
CA LEU A 17 10.00 -13.05 -22.04
C LEU A 17 11.45 -13.54 -21.99
N PHE A 18 12.39 -12.66 -22.31
CA PHE A 18 13.82 -12.94 -22.26
C PHE A 18 14.39 -12.60 -20.87
N LEU A 19 14.90 -13.61 -20.17
CA LEU A 19 15.45 -13.48 -18.82
C LEU A 19 16.98 -13.47 -18.83
N LEU A 20 17.60 -12.37 -18.41
CA LEU A 20 19.06 -12.28 -18.31
C LEU A 20 19.51 -12.59 -16.88
N GLY A 21 20.33 -13.64 -16.75
CA GLY A 21 20.86 -14.13 -15.48
C GLY A 21 21.77 -13.14 -14.77
N GLY A 22 21.97 -13.38 -13.47
CA GLY A 22 22.83 -12.59 -12.60
C GLY A 22 24.32 -12.84 -12.86
N ALA A 23 25.13 -12.33 -11.94
CA ALA A 23 26.59 -12.40 -12.09
C ALA A 23 27.10 -13.86 -12.11
N GLY A 24 26.38 -14.81 -11.52
CA GLY A 24 26.75 -16.23 -11.47
C GLY A 24 26.86 -16.92 -12.83
N ALA A 25 26.31 -16.32 -13.90
CA ALA A 25 26.30 -16.86 -15.25
C ALA A 25 25.65 -18.26 -15.34
N SER A 26 24.55 -18.46 -14.61
CA SER A 26 23.72 -19.66 -14.68
C SER A 26 22.28 -19.28 -15.02
N THR A 27 21.61 -20.10 -15.82
CA THR A 27 20.16 -19.99 -16.06
C THR A 27 19.34 -20.66 -14.96
N GLU A 28 19.94 -21.55 -14.16
CA GLU A 28 19.27 -22.29 -13.08
C GLU A 28 18.77 -21.37 -11.97
N GLU A 29 19.47 -20.27 -11.71
CA GLU A 29 19.08 -19.29 -10.68
C GLU A 29 17.76 -18.57 -11.00
N LEU A 30 17.24 -18.74 -12.22
CA LEU A 30 15.99 -18.14 -12.68
C LEU A 30 14.82 -19.14 -12.68
N VAL A 31 15.06 -20.44 -12.50
CA VAL A 31 14.02 -21.47 -12.57
C VAL A 31 12.87 -21.22 -11.58
N PRO A 32 13.11 -20.90 -10.29
CA PRO A 32 12.02 -20.63 -9.35
C PRO A 32 11.14 -19.45 -9.76
N LEU A 33 11.71 -18.44 -10.45
CA LEU A 33 10.94 -17.32 -11.00
C LEU A 33 10.05 -17.79 -12.14
N VAL A 34 10.56 -18.64 -13.03
CA VAL A 34 9.79 -19.19 -14.17
C VAL A 34 8.65 -20.08 -13.70
N GLU A 35 8.87 -20.89 -12.67
CA GLU A 35 7.84 -21.73 -12.05
C GLU A 35 6.69 -20.90 -11.44
N GLY A 36 6.99 -19.70 -10.94
CA GLY A 36 5.98 -18.80 -10.38
C GLY A 36 5.21 -17.95 -11.39
N LEU A 37 5.68 -17.85 -12.65
CA LEU A 37 5.00 -17.05 -13.69
C LEU A 37 3.74 -17.78 -14.17
N PRO A 38 2.63 -17.09 -14.47
CA PRO A 38 1.46 -17.75 -15.03
C PRO A 38 1.78 -18.42 -16.37
N ALA A 39 0.99 -19.44 -16.72
CA ALA A 39 1.04 -20.08 -18.03
C ALA A 39 0.69 -19.04 -19.10
N GLY A 40 1.40 -19.03 -20.22
CA GLY A 40 1.16 -18.08 -21.31
C GLY A 40 2.43 -17.73 -22.08
N PRO A 41 3.34 -16.89 -21.54
CA PRO A 41 4.52 -16.46 -22.26
C PRO A 41 5.58 -17.57 -22.35
N ARG A 42 6.21 -17.68 -23.52
CA ARG A 42 7.47 -18.41 -23.72
C ARG A 42 8.57 -17.72 -22.91
N VAL A 43 9.42 -18.48 -22.22
CA VAL A 43 10.48 -17.93 -21.38
C VAL A 43 11.83 -18.47 -21.82
N VAL A 44 12.69 -17.56 -22.29
CA VAL A 44 14.05 -17.88 -22.76
C VAL A 44 15.05 -17.18 -21.85
N ALA A 45 15.91 -17.96 -21.19
CA ALA A 45 16.94 -17.46 -20.29
C ALA A 45 18.30 -17.36 -21.00
N LEU A 46 19.02 -16.26 -20.74
CA LEU A 46 20.36 -15.99 -21.24
C LEU A 46 21.29 -15.79 -20.03
N ALA A 47 22.38 -16.55 -19.98
CA ALA A 47 23.44 -16.37 -19.00
C ALA A 47 24.76 -16.03 -19.70
N LEU A 48 25.38 -14.91 -19.31
CA LEU A 48 26.62 -14.43 -19.91
C LEU A 48 27.76 -14.46 -18.90
N ALA A 49 28.92 -14.99 -19.31
CA ALA A 49 30.13 -15.02 -18.51
C ALA A 49 31.27 -14.29 -19.22
N ALA A 50 31.78 -13.22 -18.60
CA ALA A 50 32.97 -12.53 -19.08
C ALA A 50 34.16 -13.49 -19.13
N ASP A 51 34.89 -13.53 -20.24
CA ASP A 51 35.97 -14.50 -20.44
C ASP A 51 37.25 -14.12 -19.68
N PRO A 52 38.04 -15.08 -19.16
CA PRO A 52 39.28 -14.75 -18.45
C PRO A 52 40.26 -14.04 -19.39
N GLY A 53 40.81 -12.91 -18.97
CA GLY A 53 41.77 -12.13 -19.77
C GLY A 53 41.17 -11.39 -20.96
N SER A 54 39.85 -11.42 -21.14
CA SER A 54 39.16 -10.63 -22.15
C SER A 54 39.02 -9.15 -21.72
N ALA A 55 38.83 -8.27 -22.71
CA ALA A 55 38.40 -6.88 -22.49
C ALA A 55 36.87 -6.76 -22.48
N ASP A 56 36.16 -7.78 -22.00
CA ASP A 56 34.70 -7.79 -21.96
C ASP A 56 34.19 -6.61 -21.11
N THR A 57 33.16 -5.95 -21.62
CA THR A 57 32.43 -4.86 -20.96
C THR A 57 30.94 -5.20 -20.93
N VAL A 58 30.16 -4.52 -20.09
CA VAL A 58 28.70 -4.66 -20.13
C VAL A 58 28.16 -4.38 -21.53
N ALA A 59 28.71 -3.39 -22.25
CA ALA A 59 28.29 -3.07 -23.63
C ALA A 59 28.58 -4.22 -24.61
N SER A 60 29.78 -4.81 -24.58
CA SER A 60 30.12 -5.93 -25.48
C SER A 60 29.30 -7.18 -25.16
N MET A 61 29.06 -7.46 -23.89
CA MET A 61 28.19 -8.57 -23.44
C MET A 61 26.73 -8.33 -23.82
N ALA A 62 26.22 -7.10 -23.67
CA ALA A 62 24.87 -6.73 -24.08
C ALA A 62 24.67 -6.83 -25.60
N ALA A 63 25.70 -6.57 -26.41
CA ALA A 63 25.64 -6.79 -27.86
C ALA A 63 25.49 -8.28 -28.21
N VAL A 64 26.19 -9.17 -27.49
CA VAL A 64 26.01 -10.63 -27.64
C VAL A 64 24.59 -11.04 -27.24
N ALA A 65 24.07 -10.51 -26.13
CA ALA A 65 22.69 -10.77 -25.71
C ALA A 65 21.66 -10.26 -26.73
N ALA A 66 21.82 -9.03 -27.23
CA ALA A 66 20.94 -8.44 -28.25
C ALA A 66 20.91 -9.26 -29.54
N SER A 67 22.07 -9.74 -30.00
CA SER A 67 22.15 -10.62 -31.17
C SER A 67 21.40 -11.93 -30.96
N ALA A 68 21.54 -12.55 -29.78
CA ALA A 68 20.85 -13.80 -29.46
C ALA A 68 19.33 -13.60 -29.35
N VAL A 69 18.88 -12.56 -28.66
CA VAL A 69 17.46 -12.19 -28.55
C VAL A 69 16.86 -11.92 -29.94
N GLY A 70 17.58 -11.19 -30.79
CA GLY A 70 17.14 -10.88 -32.15
C GLY A 70 17.01 -12.13 -33.03
N ALA A 71 17.88 -13.13 -32.85
CA ALA A 71 17.82 -14.40 -33.56
C ALA A 71 16.68 -15.31 -33.06
N GLU A 72 16.47 -15.37 -31.73
CA GLU A 72 15.40 -16.16 -31.11
C GLU A 72 13.99 -15.63 -31.41
N GLN A 73 13.86 -14.31 -31.56
CA GLN A 73 12.61 -13.68 -31.96
C GLN A 73 12.88 -12.58 -33.00
N PRO A 74 12.83 -12.92 -34.30
CA PRO A 74 13.06 -11.97 -35.39
C PRO A 74 11.98 -10.88 -35.50
N GLU A 75 10.74 -11.20 -35.13
CA GLU A 75 9.56 -10.33 -35.30
C GLU A 75 8.80 -10.11 -33.98
N GLY A 76 7.95 -9.08 -33.96
CA GLY A 76 7.15 -8.72 -32.78
C GLY A 76 7.93 -7.95 -31.71
N ALA A 77 7.19 -7.53 -30.69
CA ALA A 77 7.73 -6.71 -29.61
C ALA A 77 8.49 -7.56 -28.58
N LEU A 78 9.66 -7.09 -28.19
CA LEU A 78 10.58 -7.78 -27.29
C LEU A 78 10.32 -7.39 -25.83
N ARG A 79 10.42 -8.35 -24.92
CA ARG A 79 10.29 -8.16 -23.46
C ARG A 79 11.55 -8.69 -22.78
N LEU A 80 12.31 -7.82 -22.14
CA LEU A 80 13.60 -8.12 -21.52
C LEU A 80 13.49 -7.91 -20.00
N LEU A 81 13.90 -8.89 -19.21
CA LEU A 81 13.98 -8.80 -17.75
C LEU A 81 15.34 -9.31 -17.30
N GLY A 82 16.07 -8.52 -16.50
CA GLY A 82 17.40 -8.92 -16.04
C GLY A 82 17.54 -8.93 -14.53
N TYR A 83 18.09 -10.02 -13.99
CA TYR A 83 18.37 -10.15 -12.56
C TYR A 83 19.77 -9.65 -12.20
N SER A 84 19.86 -8.79 -11.19
CA SER A 84 21.13 -8.28 -10.67
C SER A 84 21.99 -7.67 -11.80
N PHE A 85 23.17 -8.21 -12.05
CA PHE A 85 24.04 -7.90 -13.20
C PHE A 85 23.31 -7.99 -14.56
N GLY A 86 22.46 -9.00 -14.75
CA GLY A 86 21.66 -9.19 -15.95
C GLY A 86 20.72 -8.03 -16.24
N GLY A 87 20.32 -7.24 -15.23
CA GLY A 87 19.53 -6.02 -15.45
C GLY A 87 20.29 -4.95 -16.24
N LEU A 88 21.61 -4.80 -16.00
CA LEU A 88 22.42 -3.88 -16.81
C LEU A 88 22.53 -4.36 -18.25
N LEU A 89 22.69 -5.67 -18.45
CA LEU A 89 22.70 -6.28 -19.77
C LEU A 89 21.35 -6.11 -20.48
N ALA A 90 20.24 -6.28 -19.76
CA ALA A 90 18.89 -6.13 -20.31
C ALA A 90 18.64 -4.70 -20.78
N LEU A 91 19.03 -3.71 -19.96
CA LEU A 91 18.92 -2.30 -20.28
C LEU A 91 19.75 -1.93 -21.53
N GLU A 92 21.02 -2.33 -21.57
CA GLU A 92 21.90 -2.03 -22.71
C GLU A 92 21.48 -2.80 -23.99
N ALA A 93 21.05 -4.06 -23.86
CA ALA A 93 20.56 -4.84 -24.99
C ALA A 93 19.28 -4.22 -25.57
N ALA A 94 18.38 -3.72 -24.71
CA ALA A 94 17.18 -3.02 -25.15
C ALA A 94 17.52 -1.76 -25.97
N GLU A 95 18.52 -0.98 -25.56
CA GLU A 95 18.97 0.19 -26.31
C GLU A 95 19.55 -0.21 -27.68
N LEU A 96 20.39 -1.25 -27.74
CA LEU A 96 20.95 -1.75 -28.99
C LEU A 96 19.87 -2.27 -29.95
N LEU A 97 18.90 -3.03 -29.44
CA LEU A 97 17.77 -3.53 -30.22
C LEU A 97 16.90 -2.38 -30.75
N THR A 98 16.67 -1.35 -29.95
CA THR A 98 15.89 -0.17 -30.35
C THR A 98 16.62 0.64 -31.41
N ALA A 99 17.93 0.84 -31.26
CA ALA A 99 18.76 1.47 -32.28
C ALA A 99 18.79 0.68 -33.60
N ALA A 100 18.64 -0.65 -33.52
CA ALA A 100 18.47 -1.54 -34.68
C ALA A 100 17.03 -1.56 -35.24
N GLY A 101 16.13 -0.67 -34.77
CA GLY A 101 14.75 -0.56 -35.25
C GLY A 101 13.78 -1.60 -34.71
N ARG A 102 14.18 -2.40 -33.70
CA ARG A 102 13.30 -3.39 -33.07
C ARG A 102 12.39 -2.73 -32.05
N SER A 103 11.13 -3.19 -31.98
CA SER A 103 10.19 -2.80 -30.93
C SER A 103 10.50 -3.51 -29.63
N VAL A 104 10.73 -2.76 -28.55
CA VAL A 104 10.93 -3.28 -27.18
C VAL A 104 9.75 -2.81 -26.33
N ALA A 105 8.84 -3.72 -26.00
CA ALA A 105 7.65 -3.43 -25.22
C ALA A 105 7.89 -3.37 -23.71
N PHE A 106 8.93 -4.06 -23.21
CA PHE A 106 9.18 -4.15 -21.77
C PHE A 106 10.67 -4.27 -21.46
N VAL A 107 11.13 -3.50 -20.46
CA VAL A 107 12.46 -3.61 -19.85
C VAL A 107 12.29 -3.64 -18.33
N GLY A 108 12.70 -4.74 -17.71
CA GLY A 108 12.64 -4.95 -16.28
C GLY A 108 14.02 -5.14 -15.65
N LEU A 109 14.22 -4.57 -14.47
CA LEU A 109 15.41 -4.70 -13.64
C LEU A 109 15.03 -5.39 -12.32
N VAL A 110 15.57 -6.56 -12.03
CA VAL A 110 15.32 -7.25 -10.75
C VAL A 110 16.50 -7.03 -9.82
N ASP A 111 16.28 -6.23 -8.80
CA ASP A 111 17.23 -5.84 -7.75
C ASP A 111 18.63 -5.48 -8.28
N SER A 112 18.64 -4.78 -9.42
CA SER A 112 19.86 -4.37 -10.12
C SER A 112 20.47 -3.10 -9.54
N PHE A 113 21.78 -3.07 -9.44
CA PHE A 113 22.55 -1.93 -8.95
C PHE A 113 23.83 -1.76 -9.76
N PHE A 114 24.46 -0.60 -9.61
CA PHE A 114 25.73 -0.27 -10.26
C PHE A 114 26.70 0.35 -9.24
N ASP A 115 27.94 0.58 -9.68
CA ASP A 115 29.02 1.00 -8.81
C ASP A 115 28.71 2.28 -8.01
N GLN A 116 29.02 2.23 -6.72
CA GLN A 116 28.81 3.32 -5.75
C GLN A 116 29.49 4.65 -6.09
N ARG A 117 30.46 4.66 -7.01
CA ARG A 117 31.09 5.89 -7.53
C ARG A 117 30.10 6.79 -8.24
N HIS A 118 29.09 6.22 -8.89
CA HIS A 118 28.08 6.95 -9.64
C HIS A 118 26.83 7.28 -8.81
N TRP A 119 26.82 6.93 -7.51
CA TRP A 119 25.69 7.24 -6.65
C TRP A 119 25.66 8.75 -6.30
N PRO A 120 24.46 9.36 -6.22
CA PRO A 120 24.31 10.73 -5.74
C PRO A 120 25.00 10.94 -4.39
N THR A 121 25.79 12.01 -4.24
CA THR A 121 26.64 12.22 -3.05
C THR A 121 25.87 12.24 -1.74
N GLY A 122 24.72 12.93 -1.70
CA GLY A 122 23.86 12.96 -0.52
C GLY A 122 23.23 11.60 -0.21
N LEU A 123 22.92 10.79 -1.22
CA LEU A 123 22.41 9.43 -1.04
C LEU A 123 23.49 8.51 -0.47
N PHE A 124 24.69 8.52 -1.05
CA PHE A 124 25.81 7.72 -0.56
C PHE A 124 26.14 8.02 0.90
N ALA A 125 26.19 9.30 1.28
CA ALA A 125 26.47 9.71 2.66
C ALA A 125 25.40 9.18 3.63
N ARG A 126 24.11 9.38 3.30
CA ARG A 126 22.98 8.86 4.10
C ARG A 126 22.98 7.34 4.20
N ALA A 127 23.19 6.64 3.08
CA ALA A 127 23.23 5.18 3.03
C ALA A 127 24.38 4.61 3.87
N THR A 128 25.56 5.23 3.77
CA THR A 128 26.73 4.87 4.55
C THR A 128 26.50 5.10 6.04
N ALA A 129 25.94 6.25 6.43
CA ALA A 129 25.58 6.54 7.80
C ALA A 129 24.54 5.56 8.36
N ARG A 130 23.48 5.26 7.61
CA ARG A 130 22.42 4.33 8.00
C ARG A 130 22.96 2.91 8.22
N ARG A 131 23.74 2.38 7.28
CA ARG A 131 24.41 1.07 7.43
C ARG A 131 25.29 1.06 8.68
N THR A 132 26.09 2.11 8.86
CA THR A 132 26.98 2.23 10.02
C THR A 132 26.18 2.23 11.32
N TRP A 133 25.07 2.98 11.38
CA TRP A 133 24.20 3.05 12.55
C TRP A 133 23.49 1.73 12.86
N VAL A 134 22.92 1.05 11.85
CA VAL A 134 22.30 -0.27 12.02
C VAL A 134 23.29 -1.24 12.64
N HIS A 135 24.51 -1.28 12.11
CA HIS A 135 25.56 -2.09 12.67
C HIS A 135 25.89 -1.63 14.11
N LEU A 136 26.14 -0.34 14.36
CA LEU A 136 26.49 0.20 15.70
C LEU A 136 25.46 -0.16 16.79
N ARG A 137 24.19 -0.31 16.44
CA ARG A 137 23.13 -0.71 17.38
C ARG A 137 23.30 -2.13 17.95
N ASP A 138 24.01 -3.00 17.24
CA ASP A 138 24.31 -4.36 17.72
C ASP A 138 25.49 -4.42 18.69
N ILE A 139 26.16 -3.27 18.92
CA ILE A 139 27.32 -3.16 19.81
C ILE A 139 26.90 -2.87 21.25
N THR A 140 25.77 -2.18 21.45
CA THR A 140 25.34 -1.69 22.77
C THR A 140 25.02 -2.79 23.79
N GLY A 141 25.06 -4.07 23.39
CA GLY A 141 24.89 -5.23 24.26
C GLY A 141 26.06 -6.22 24.26
N ARG A 142 27.23 -5.86 23.70
CA ARG A 142 28.39 -6.76 23.61
C ARG A 142 29.47 -6.45 24.65
N PRO A 143 30.28 -7.45 25.09
CA PRO A 143 31.45 -7.22 25.93
C PRO A 143 32.44 -6.23 25.31
N PRO A 144 33.15 -5.40 26.10
CA PRO A 144 33.99 -4.30 25.61
C PRO A 144 35.04 -4.71 24.56
N VAL A 145 35.70 -5.85 24.74
CA VAL A 145 36.71 -6.36 23.81
C VAL A 145 36.12 -6.79 22.46
N GLN A 146 34.92 -7.37 22.48
CA GLN A 146 34.19 -7.74 21.25
C GLN A 146 33.62 -6.50 20.55
N ALA A 147 33.16 -5.51 21.31
CA ALA A 147 32.73 -4.22 20.80
C ALA A 147 33.89 -3.48 20.08
N LEU A 148 35.09 -3.48 20.66
CA LEU A 148 36.27 -2.82 20.09
C LEU A 148 36.74 -3.49 18.79
N ARG A 149 36.79 -4.83 18.75
CA ARG A 149 37.12 -5.61 17.53
C ARG A 149 36.10 -5.40 16.43
N GLU A 150 34.82 -5.35 16.78
CA GLU A 150 33.75 -5.12 15.81
C GLU A 150 33.79 -3.67 15.28
N LEU A 151 34.08 -2.68 16.13
CA LEU A 151 34.30 -1.29 15.73
C LEU A 151 35.48 -1.14 14.76
N SER A 152 36.61 -1.81 15.02
CA SER A 152 37.79 -1.74 14.14
C SER A 152 37.55 -2.43 12.79
N ALA A 153 36.91 -3.60 12.78
CA ALA A 153 36.51 -4.26 11.53
C ALA A 153 35.54 -3.38 10.71
N ARG A 154 34.64 -2.66 11.38
CA ARG A 154 33.67 -1.75 10.75
C ARG A 154 34.30 -0.46 10.24
N SER A 155 35.23 0.13 10.98
CA SER A 155 35.99 1.31 10.52
C SER A 155 36.84 0.95 9.30
N ALA A 156 37.42 -0.25 9.25
CA ALA A 156 38.09 -0.79 8.06
C ALA A 156 37.13 -0.98 6.87
N ARG A 157 35.89 -1.43 7.10
CA ARG A 157 34.85 -1.52 6.04
C ARG A 157 34.44 -0.14 5.54
N LEU A 158 34.24 0.84 6.43
CA LEU A 158 33.89 2.21 6.08
C LEU A 158 35.00 2.89 5.27
N THR A 159 36.24 2.81 5.74
CA THR A 159 37.40 3.37 5.04
C THR A 159 37.59 2.74 3.66
N ARG A 160 37.39 1.41 3.53
CA ARG A 160 37.39 0.73 2.23
C ARG A 160 36.31 1.25 1.29
N ARG A 161 35.08 1.47 1.77
CA ARG A 161 33.99 2.05 0.96
C ARG A 161 34.31 3.47 0.50
N LEU A 162 34.84 4.31 1.39
CA LEU A 162 35.25 5.68 1.06
C LEU A 162 36.40 5.69 0.06
N ARG A 163 37.41 4.82 0.24
CA ARG A 163 38.51 4.64 -0.71
C ARG A 163 38.01 4.16 -2.07
N ARG A 164 37.13 3.14 -2.13
CA ARG A 164 36.54 2.65 -3.38
C ARG A 164 35.73 3.70 -4.12
N ARG A 165 35.08 4.64 -3.41
CA ARG A 165 34.37 5.76 -4.05
C ARG A 165 35.31 6.81 -4.67
N ARG A 166 36.51 6.97 -4.11
CA ARG A 166 37.49 7.98 -4.57
C ARG A 166 38.58 7.41 -5.48
N GLY A 167 38.81 6.11 -5.46
CA GLY A 167 39.85 5.44 -6.25
C GLY A 167 39.38 5.11 -7.66
N PRO A 168 40.32 4.93 -8.61
CA PRO A 168 40.00 4.42 -9.95
C PRO A 168 39.40 3.00 -9.85
N ALA A 169 38.55 2.62 -10.81
CA ALA A 169 38.21 1.21 -10.95
C ALA A 169 39.50 0.43 -11.21
N GLN A 170 39.78 -0.58 -10.41
CA GLN A 170 40.91 -1.47 -10.65
C GLN A 170 40.40 -2.69 -11.42
N PRO A 171 40.81 -2.91 -12.67
CA PRO A 171 40.56 -4.17 -13.34
C PRO A 171 41.68 -5.13 -13.00
N ALA A 172 41.32 -6.33 -12.53
CA ALA A 172 42.13 -7.51 -12.74
C ALA A 172 41.20 -8.69 -13.00
N VAL A 173 40.33 -8.56 -14.02
CA VAL A 173 39.40 -9.63 -14.47
C VAL A 173 40.17 -10.94 -14.74
N ALA A 174 41.43 -10.82 -15.18
CA ALA A 174 42.32 -11.94 -15.47
C ALA A 174 42.72 -12.81 -14.25
N ALA A 175 42.66 -12.27 -13.02
CA ALA A 175 43.05 -13.00 -11.80
C ALA A 175 41.85 -13.59 -11.03
N LEU A 176 40.63 -13.42 -11.52
CA LEU A 176 39.40 -13.83 -10.85
C LEU A 176 38.95 -15.22 -11.31
N ALA A 177 38.86 -16.17 -10.37
CA ALA A 177 38.62 -17.57 -10.67
C ALA A 177 37.18 -17.86 -11.12
N THR A 178 36.18 -17.19 -10.54
CA THR A 178 34.77 -17.50 -10.79
C THR A 178 34.17 -16.63 -11.91
N PRO A 179 33.18 -17.11 -12.68
CA PRO A 179 32.38 -16.27 -13.57
C PRO A 179 31.74 -15.09 -12.84
N GLN A 180 31.27 -15.32 -11.61
CA GLN A 180 30.66 -14.30 -10.76
C GLN A 180 31.58 -13.13 -10.48
N ASP A 181 32.80 -13.40 -10.02
CA ASP A 181 33.77 -12.35 -9.71
C ASP A 181 34.13 -11.55 -10.97
N ARG A 182 34.30 -12.23 -12.11
CA ARG A 182 34.58 -11.59 -13.40
C ARG A 182 33.43 -10.68 -13.84
N ASN A 183 32.20 -11.16 -13.80
CA ASN A 183 31.01 -10.36 -14.14
C ASN A 183 30.83 -9.16 -13.20
N LEU A 184 31.08 -9.32 -11.89
CA LEU A 184 31.06 -8.21 -10.94
C LEU A 184 32.17 -7.18 -11.21
N ALA A 185 33.35 -7.62 -11.66
CA ALA A 185 34.42 -6.72 -12.07
C ALA A 185 34.05 -5.95 -13.35
N VAL A 186 33.42 -6.60 -14.33
CA VAL A 186 32.86 -5.94 -15.52
C VAL A 186 31.77 -4.94 -15.14
N MET A 187 30.86 -5.32 -14.24
CA MET A 187 29.81 -4.43 -13.69
C MET A 187 30.39 -3.19 -13.02
N ALA A 188 31.50 -3.33 -12.30
CA ALA A 188 32.16 -2.19 -11.65
C ALA A 188 32.70 -1.17 -12.66
N LEU A 189 32.97 -1.56 -13.91
CA LEU A 189 33.43 -0.64 -14.95
C LEU A 189 32.29 0.07 -15.69
N TRP A 190 31.05 -0.41 -15.55
CA TRP A 190 29.90 0.18 -16.21
C TRP A 190 29.55 1.55 -15.63
N GLN A 191 29.12 2.45 -16.51
CA GLN A 191 28.75 3.82 -16.16
C GLN A 191 27.29 4.07 -16.56
N PRO A 192 26.45 4.58 -15.65
CA PRO A 192 25.09 4.91 -15.99
C PRO A 192 25.02 6.10 -16.94
N ARG A 193 24.04 6.04 -17.86
CA ARG A 193 23.63 7.14 -18.74
C ARG A 193 22.13 7.35 -18.60
N VAL A 194 21.65 8.54 -18.97
CA VAL A 194 20.21 8.80 -19.02
C VAL A 194 19.60 7.97 -20.14
N VAL A 195 18.59 7.15 -19.80
CA VAL A 195 17.82 6.36 -20.76
C VAL A 195 16.36 6.79 -20.65
N ASP A 196 15.88 7.50 -21.67
CA ASP A 196 14.53 8.06 -21.69
C ASP A 196 13.51 7.06 -22.23
N ARG A 197 13.27 5.99 -21.45
CA ARG A 197 12.27 4.98 -21.77
C ARG A 197 11.62 4.40 -20.51
N PRO A 198 10.40 3.84 -20.61
CA PRO A 198 9.80 3.11 -19.51
C PRO A 198 10.67 1.92 -19.08
N VAL A 199 11.05 1.90 -17.80
CA VAL A 199 11.79 0.79 -17.18
C VAL A 199 11.14 0.45 -15.86
N THR A 200 10.91 -0.83 -15.60
CA THR A 200 10.36 -1.30 -14.31
C THR A 200 11.45 -1.89 -13.43
N LEU A 201 11.67 -1.31 -12.26
CA LEU A 201 12.57 -1.85 -11.24
C LEU A 201 11.79 -2.65 -10.19
N PHE A 202 12.08 -3.95 -10.12
CA PHE A 202 11.64 -4.85 -9.05
C PHE A 202 12.67 -4.82 -7.92
N ALA A 203 12.48 -3.96 -6.92
CA ALA A 203 13.43 -3.77 -5.84
C ALA A 203 13.08 -4.62 -4.61
N ALA A 204 14.06 -5.32 -4.05
CA ALA A 204 13.89 -6.04 -2.79
C ALA A 204 13.58 -5.07 -1.65
N THR A 205 12.66 -5.41 -0.74
CA THR A 205 12.37 -4.57 0.44
C THR A 205 13.52 -4.51 1.42
N GLU A 206 14.32 -5.57 1.50
CA GLU A 206 15.51 -5.65 2.35
C GLU A 206 16.76 -5.34 1.51
N ALA A 207 16.96 -4.05 1.24
CA ALA A 207 18.14 -3.59 0.52
C ALA A 207 19.37 -3.59 1.44
N ASP A 208 20.37 -4.41 1.10
CA ASP A 208 21.67 -4.40 1.75
C ASP A 208 22.39 -3.05 1.59
N PHE A 209 21.96 -2.22 0.63
CA PHE A 209 22.58 -0.95 0.20
C PHE A 209 22.47 0.21 1.18
N GLY A 210 21.62 0.11 2.21
CA GLY A 210 21.35 1.21 3.13
C GLY A 210 20.58 2.38 2.51
N CYS A 211 20.18 2.23 1.24
CA CYS A 211 19.32 3.13 0.50
C CYS A 211 18.26 2.31 -0.26
N ASP A 212 17.20 2.99 -0.67
CA ASP A 212 16.23 2.45 -1.62
C ASP A 212 16.89 2.41 -3.01
N LEU A 213 16.88 1.25 -3.69
CA LEU A 213 17.46 1.10 -5.02
C LEU A 213 16.83 2.07 -6.03
N ALA A 214 15.56 2.44 -5.86
CA ALA A 214 14.91 3.42 -6.71
C ALA A 214 15.63 4.79 -6.68
N GLU A 215 16.17 5.19 -5.53
CA GLU A 215 16.92 6.46 -5.42
C GLU A 215 18.25 6.42 -6.20
N LEU A 216 18.79 5.22 -6.47
CA LEU A 216 19.98 5.05 -7.31
C LEU A 216 19.66 5.29 -8.79
N TRP A 217 18.49 4.79 -9.24
CA TRP A 217 18.12 4.75 -10.65
C TRP A 217 17.39 6.00 -11.15
N ARG A 218 16.59 6.67 -10.31
CA ARG A 218 15.81 7.86 -10.71
C ARG A 218 16.58 8.95 -11.47
N PRO A 219 17.85 9.28 -11.14
CA PRO A 219 18.61 10.27 -11.92
C PRO A 219 18.91 9.86 -13.36
N TRP A 220 18.86 8.56 -13.66
CA TRP A 220 19.26 7.97 -14.94
C TRP A 220 18.07 7.43 -15.74
N LEU A 221 16.98 7.10 -15.05
CA LEU A 221 15.75 6.55 -15.63
C LEU A 221 14.58 7.50 -15.30
N PRO A 222 14.34 8.55 -16.11
CA PRO A 222 13.26 9.52 -15.87
C PRO A 222 11.87 8.87 -15.84
N GLN A 223 11.67 7.80 -16.61
CA GLN A 223 10.42 7.03 -16.69
C GLN A 223 10.48 5.72 -15.88
N LEU A 224 11.15 5.75 -14.72
CA LEU A 224 11.30 4.59 -13.83
C LEU A 224 9.99 4.26 -13.09
N GLU A 225 9.41 3.09 -13.38
CA GLU A 225 8.43 2.44 -12.53
C GLU A 225 9.15 1.60 -11.45
N VAL A 226 8.63 1.57 -10.23
CA VAL A 226 9.25 0.84 -9.11
C VAL A 226 8.22 -0.05 -8.45
N ARG A 227 8.44 -1.35 -8.51
CA ARG A 227 7.68 -2.39 -7.83
C ARG A 227 8.54 -2.97 -6.71
N ARG A 228 8.11 -2.84 -5.46
CA ARG A 228 8.86 -3.41 -4.34
C ARG A 228 8.38 -4.82 -4.07
N VAL A 229 9.31 -5.75 -3.95
CA VAL A 229 9.02 -7.17 -3.70
C VAL A 229 9.63 -7.56 -2.36
N TRP A 230 8.81 -8.15 -1.49
CA TRP A 230 9.26 -8.53 -0.16
C TRP A 230 10.34 -9.63 -0.23
N GLY A 231 11.43 -9.41 0.50
CA GLY A 231 12.59 -10.29 0.56
C GLY A 231 13.90 -9.50 0.48
N ASN A 232 15.01 -10.22 0.45
CA ASN A 232 16.34 -9.73 0.11
C ASN A 232 16.71 -10.09 -1.35
N HIS A 233 17.91 -9.67 -1.80
CA HIS A 233 18.42 -9.91 -3.16
C HIS A 233 18.29 -11.36 -3.62
N LEU A 234 18.67 -12.31 -2.76
CA LEU A 234 18.67 -13.75 -3.07
C LEU A 234 17.27 -14.35 -2.99
N ASP A 235 16.46 -13.91 -2.02
CA ASP A 235 15.11 -14.44 -1.82
C ASP A 235 14.27 -14.34 -3.11
N LEU A 236 14.46 -13.26 -3.88
CA LEU A 236 13.70 -12.95 -5.09
C LEU A 236 13.81 -14.02 -6.19
N THR A 237 14.87 -14.81 -6.22
CA THR A 237 15.06 -15.84 -7.25
C THR A 237 15.44 -17.21 -6.70
N GLN A 238 15.97 -17.30 -5.47
CA GLN A 238 16.45 -18.56 -4.88
C GLN A 238 15.41 -19.27 -4.01
N THR A 239 14.37 -18.58 -3.54
CA THR A 239 13.31 -19.18 -2.73
C THR A 239 12.03 -19.27 -3.52
N SER A 240 11.29 -20.39 -3.42
CA SER A 240 10.01 -20.56 -4.11
C SER A 240 9.01 -19.44 -3.74
N VAL A 241 8.95 -19.08 -2.45
CA VAL A 241 8.04 -18.03 -1.96
C VAL A 241 8.42 -16.65 -2.47
N GLY A 242 9.71 -16.27 -2.41
CA GLY A 242 10.19 -14.98 -2.90
C GLY A 242 10.09 -14.88 -4.42
N ALA A 243 10.43 -15.95 -5.13
CA ALA A 243 10.31 -16.03 -6.58
C ALA A 243 8.86 -15.98 -7.06
N ALA A 244 7.91 -16.64 -6.38
CA ALA A 244 6.49 -16.52 -6.70
C ALA A 244 5.96 -15.08 -6.51
N ARG A 245 6.45 -14.34 -5.51
CA ARG A 245 6.11 -12.92 -5.34
C ARG A 245 6.67 -12.06 -6.46
N LEU A 246 7.93 -12.29 -6.85
CA LEU A 246 8.54 -11.61 -7.99
C LEU A 246 7.79 -11.93 -9.28
N ALA A 247 7.45 -13.20 -9.50
CA ALA A 247 6.74 -13.65 -10.70
C ALA A 247 5.38 -12.96 -10.86
N ARG A 248 4.59 -12.86 -9.79
CA ARG A 248 3.33 -12.09 -9.81
C ARG A 248 3.56 -10.61 -10.13
N ALA A 249 4.59 -10.01 -9.54
CA ALA A 249 4.93 -8.61 -9.82
C ALA A 249 5.33 -8.41 -11.29
N VAL A 250 6.10 -9.35 -11.86
CA VAL A 250 6.55 -9.35 -13.25
C VAL A 250 5.38 -9.53 -14.21
N SER A 251 4.51 -10.53 -13.99
CA SER A 251 3.35 -10.77 -14.86
C SER A 251 2.51 -9.51 -15.04
N ARG A 252 2.17 -8.88 -13.90
CA ARG A 252 1.40 -7.61 -13.86
C ARG A 252 2.13 -6.40 -14.47
N ALA A 253 3.43 -6.50 -14.73
CA ALA A 253 4.19 -5.44 -15.38
C ALA A 253 4.35 -5.67 -16.88
N VAL A 254 4.18 -6.93 -17.32
CA VAL A 254 4.30 -7.36 -18.71
C VAL A 254 2.93 -7.37 -19.40
N GLU A 255 1.85 -7.58 -18.66
CA GLU A 255 0.47 -7.49 -19.16
C GLU A 255 0.11 -6.04 -19.58
N PRO A 256 -0.51 -5.85 -20.75
CA PRO A 256 -0.93 -4.53 -21.20
C PRO A 256 -2.02 -3.95 -20.28
N THR A 257 -1.87 -2.70 -19.84
CA THR A 257 -2.83 -2.00 -18.97
C THR A 257 -4.13 -1.58 -19.66
N SER A 258 -4.25 -1.77 -20.97
CA SER A 258 -5.46 -1.43 -21.73
C SER A 258 -6.55 -2.46 -21.44
N GLY A 259 -7.62 -2.02 -20.75
CA GLY A 259 -8.78 -2.86 -20.43
C GLY A 259 -9.01 -3.11 -18.94
N HIS A 260 -8.33 -2.40 -18.04
CA HIS A 260 -8.56 -2.49 -16.58
C HIS A 260 -8.96 -1.15 -15.98
N LEU A 261 -9.76 -1.19 -14.90
CA LEU A 261 -10.04 -0.02 -14.09
C LEU A 261 -8.78 0.38 -13.31
N THR A 262 -8.29 1.60 -13.51
CA THR A 262 -7.14 2.13 -12.77
C THR A 262 -7.60 2.89 -11.53
N VAL A 263 -7.18 2.43 -10.35
CA VAL A 263 -7.57 2.98 -9.06
C VAL A 263 -6.37 3.53 -8.31
N LEU A 264 -6.46 4.77 -7.84
CA LEU A 264 -5.50 5.33 -6.88
C LEU A 264 -6.05 5.19 -5.45
N VAL A 265 -5.47 4.28 -4.67
CA VAL A 265 -5.77 4.16 -3.24
C VAL A 265 -4.96 5.19 -2.46
N ALA A 266 -5.64 6.09 -1.77
CA ALA A 266 -5.03 7.21 -1.08
C ALA A 266 -5.23 7.12 0.44
N SER A 267 -4.15 7.25 1.21
CA SER A 267 -4.21 7.29 2.66
C SER A 267 -3.21 8.28 3.25
N THR A 268 -3.58 8.91 4.36
CA THR A 268 -2.70 9.71 5.22
C THR A 268 -2.16 8.94 6.42
N PHE A 269 -2.58 7.68 6.61
CA PHE A 269 -2.14 6.81 7.70
C PHE A 269 -1.21 5.69 7.21
N ARG A 270 -0.58 4.99 8.17
CA ARG A 270 0.28 3.82 7.91
C ARG A 270 -0.42 2.50 8.22
N TRP A 271 -1.74 2.53 8.32
CA TRP A 271 -2.50 1.33 8.69
C TRP A 271 -2.46 0.31 7.55
N PRO A 272 -2.38 -1.00 7.86
CA PRO A 272 -2.35 -2.04 6.83
C PRO A 272 -3.60 -2.06 5.95
N GLY A 273 -4.74 -1.54 6.43
CA GLY A 273 -6.03 -1.58 5.73
C GLY A 273 -6.00 -0.99 4.32
N ALA A 274 -5.26 0.11 4.09
CA ALA A 274 -5.16 0.68 2.74
C ALA A 274 -4.40 -0.26 1.78
N ALA A 275 -3.38 -0.96 2.29
CA ALA A 275 -2.65 -1.97 1.52
C ALA A 275 -3.49 -3.25 1.32
N ARG A 276 -4.36 -3.59 2.28
CA ARG A 276 -5.36 -4.66 2.11
C ARG A 276 -6.33 -4.31 0.98
N LEU A 277 -6.94 -3.13 1.03
CA LEU A 277 -7.82 -2.65 -0.04
C LEU A 277 -7.12 -2.68 -1.41
N ALA A 278 -5.87 -2.24 -1.50
CA ALA A 278 -5.10 -2.31 -2.74
C ALA A 278 -4.91 -3.75 -3.25
N ALA A 279 -4.64 -4.69 -2.35
CA ALA A 279 -4.51 -6.10 -2.69
C ALA A 279 -5.84 -6.69 -3.20
N ASP A 280 -6.95 -6.43 -2.51
CA ASP A 280 -8.27 -6.91 -2.93
C ASP A 280 -8.78 -6.26 -4.23
N LEU A 281 -8.52 -4.97 -4.44
CA LEU A 281 -8.82 -4.30 -5.72
C LEU A 281 -8.04 -4.95 -6.88
N THR A 282 -6.79 -5.33 -6.63
CA THR A 282 -5.99 -6.03 -7.63
C THR A 282 -6.50 -7.45 -7.87
N GLU A 283 -7.01 -8.12 -6.83
CA GLU A 283 -7.60 -9.46 -6.94
C GLU A 283 -8.87 -9.44 -7.80
N VAL A 284 -9.68 -8.38 -7.72
CA VAL A 284 -10.79 -8.16 -8.65
C VAL A 284 -10.34 -7.54 -9.97
N GLY A 285 -9.06 -7.60 -10.34
CA GLY A 285 -8.60 -7.19 -11.68
C GLY A 285 -8.49 -5.69 -11.93
N CYS A 286 -8.48 -4.84 -10.89
CA CYS A 286 -8.12 -3.43 -11.04
C CYS A 286 -6.59 -3.25 -11.14
N THR A 287 -6.16 -2.24 -11.89
CA THR A 287 -4.78 -1.74 -11.79
C THR A 287 -4.71 -0.74 -10.64
N VAL A 288 -3.87 -1.00 -9.64
CA VAL A 288 -3.84 -0.18 -8.42
C VAL A 288 -2.55 0.61 -8.30
N ASP A 289 -2.68 1.94 -8.21
CA ASP A 289 -1.63 2.83 -7.72
C ASP A 289 -1.93 3.24 -6.27
N GLY A 290 -0.93 3.68 -5.53
CA GLY A 290 -1.08 4.01 -4.11
C GLY A 290 -0.36 5.30 -3.73
N VAL A 291 -0.97 6.11 -2.86
CA VAL A 291 -0.32 7.29 -2.25
C VAL A 291 -0.48 7.25 -0.73
N ALA A 292 0.67 7.25 -0.03
CA ALA A 292 0.70 7.05 1.41
C ALA A 292 1.96 7.61 2.07
N PRO A 293 1.99 7.79 3.41
CA PRO A 293 3.21 8.16 4.11
C PRO A 293 4.28 7.08 3.96
N ARG A 294 5.55 7.46 3.79
CA ARG A 294 6.73 6.60 3.52
C ARG A 294 6.87 5.29 4.30
N GLY A 295 6.21 5.14 5.45
CA GLY A 295 6.24 3.91 6.26
C GLY A 295 4.99 3.03 6.12
N SER A 296 4.14 3.29 5.12
CA SER A 296 2.93 2.52 4.85
C SER A 296 3.25 1.20 4.14
N ALA A 297 2.43 0.18 4.40
CA ALA A 297 2.47 -1.09 3.68
C ALA A 297 2.19 -0.93 2.18
N LEU A 298 1.47 0.13 1.77
CA LEU A 298 1.22 0.47 0.36
C LEU A 298 2.48 0.65 -0.49
N HIS A 299 3.66 0.87 0.13
CA HIS A 299 4.91 1.02 -0.60
C HIS A 299 5.62 -0.31 -0.89
N VAL A 300 5.21 -1.40 -0.24
CA VAL A 300 5.93 -2.68 -0.24
C VAL A 300 5.08 -3.86 -0.72
N VAL A 301 3.77 -3.68 -0.88
CA VAL A 301 2.90 -4.71 -1.46
C VAL A 301 2.97 -4.67 -2.99
N SER A 302 3.15 -5.84 -3.59
CA SER A 302 3.20 -6.12 -5.02
C SER A 302 1.87 -5.89 -5.75
N ALA A 303 0.78 -5.71 -4.99
CA ALA A 303 -0.50 -5.23 -5.49
C ALA A 303 -0.43 -3.81 -6.06
N VAL A 304 0.48 -2.98 -5.56
CA VAL A 304 0.58 -1.58 -5.99
C VAL A 304 1.58 -1.45 -7.13
N ARG A 305 1.10 -1.03 -8.30
CA ARG A 305 1.89 -0.77 -9.51
C ARG A 305 2.81 0.44 -9.33
N ARG A 306 2.25 1.63 -9.09
CA ARG A 306 3.00 2.84 -8.72
C ARG A 306 2.67 3.27 -7.31
N SER A 307 3.71 3.57 -6.53
CA SER A 307 3.55 4.01 -5.15
C SER A 307 4.20 5.37 -4.93
N HIS A 308 3.38 6.33 -4.49
CA HIS A 308 3.74 7.74 -4.33
C HIS A 308 3.90 8.07 -2.83
N PRO A 309 5.08 8.54 -2.38
CA PRO A 309 5.26 8.94 -1.01
C PRO A 309 4.57 10.29 -0.73
N LEU A 310 3.65 10.31 0.23
CA LEU A 310 2.99 11.53 0.68
C LEU A 310 4.00 12.45 1.40
N GLY A 311 4.15 13.68 0.91
CA GLY A 311 5.02 14.70 1.49
C GLY A 311 4.53 15.17 2.86
N LEU A 312 5.46 15.40 3.79
CA LEU A 312 5.14 15.94 5.13
C LEU A 312 4.87 17.45 5.10
N VAL A 313 5.55 18.17 4.21
CA VAL A 313 5.46 19.64 4.10
C VAL A 313 4.30 20.04 3.19
N ASP A 314 4.17 19.39 2.04
CA ASP A 314 3.08 19.65 1.10
C ASP A 314 2.33 18.36 0.72
N PRO A 315 1.46 17.88 1.62
CA PRO A 315 0.64 16.70 1.35
C PRO A 315 -0.43 16.93 0.27
N VAL A 316 -0.88 18.18 0.06
CA VAL A 316 -1.89 18.50 -0.95
C VAL A 316 -1.27 18.42 -2.35
N GLY A 317 -0.13 19.10 -2.55
CA GLY A 317 0.61 19.00 -3.82
C GLY A 317 1.10 17.58 -4.09
N SER A 318 1.55 16.86 -3.05
CA SER A 318 1.93 15.44 -3.21
C SER A 318 0.77 14.56 -3.71
N LEU A 319 -0.45 14.78 -3.18
CA LEU A 319 -1.63 14.02 -3.60
C LEU A 319 -2.05 14.41 -5.02
N ARG A 320 -2.04 15.70 -5.35
CA ARG A 320 -2.30 16.20 -6.71
C ARG A 320 -1.34 15.59 -7.73
N SER A 321 -0.03 15.66 -7.47
CA SER A 321 0.98 15.07 -8.36
C SER A 321 0.88 13.55 -8.46
N ALA A 322 0.41 12.86 -7.41
CA ALA A 322 0.14 11.43 -7.48
C ALA A 322 -1.03 11.14 -8.42
N ILE A 323 -2.13 11.89 -8.33
CA ILE A 323 -3.27 11.76 -9.25
C ILE A 323 -2.85 12.03 -10.70
N GLU A 324 -2.13 13.12 -10.95
CA GLU A 324 -1.64 13.49 -12.29
C GLU A 324 -0.68 12.45 -12.86
N ALA A 325 0.22 11.90 -12.05
CA ALA A 325 1.15 10.86 -12.49
C ALA A 325 0.47 9.51 -12.69
N SER A 326 -0.53 9.18 -11.87
CA SER A 326 -1.25 7.91 -11.92
C SER A 326 -2.28 7.87 -13.05
N GLU A 327 -2.84 9.02 -13.42
CA GLU A 327 -3.98 9.15 -14.34
C GLU A 327 -5.10 8.13 -14.04
N PRO A 328 -5.58 8.03 -12.79
CA PRO A 328 -6.54 6.99 -12.43
C PRO A 328 -7.93 7.30 -12.97
N ASP A 329 -8.74 6.26 -13.14
CA ASP A 329 -10.18 6.36 -13.40
C ASP A 329 -10.97 6.65 -12.12
N LEU A 330 -10.42 6.24 -10.96
CA LEU A 330 -10.99 6.47 -9.63
C LEU A 330 -9.93 6.75 -8.58
N VAL A 331 -10.24 7.64 -7.65
CA VAL A 331 -9.45 7.86 -6.42
C VAL A 331 -10.25 7.40 -5.22
N ILE A 332 -9.76 6.39 -4.50
CA ILE A 332 -10.43 5.88 -3.30
C ILE A 332 -9.73 6.39 -2.03
N PRO A 333 -10.37 7.28 -1.26
CA PRO A 333 -9.83 7.69 0.04
C PRO A 333 -10.04 6.58 1.07
N PHE A 334 -8.97 6.17 1.74
CA PHE A 334 -9.04 5.21 2.85
C PHE A 334 -9.24 5.88 4.22
N ASP A 335 -9.11 7.21 4.28
CA ASP A 335 -9.36 7.99 5.48
C ASP A 335 -9.99 9.36 5.19
N ASP A 336 -10.68 9.91 6.20
CA ASP A 336 -11.47 11.13 6.07
C ASP A 336 -10.62 12.32 5.68
N ARG A 337 -9.38 12.34 6.17
CA ARG A 337 -8.43 13.40 5.84
C ARG A 337 -8.06 13.36 4.35
N THR A 338 -7.85 12.19 3.79
CA THR A 338 -7.60 12.04 2.36
C THR A 338 -8.78 12.61 1.57
N ARG A 339 -10.01 12.24 1.93
CA ARG A 339 -11.21 12.77 1.26
C ARG A 339 -11.34 14.28 1.37
N GLN A 340 -11.07 14.87 2.54
CA GLN A 340 -11.06 16.33 2.72
C GLN A 340 -10.03 17.02 1.81
N VAL A 341 -8.84 16.43 1.64
CA VAL A 341 -7.82 16.95 0.74
C VAL A 341 -8.27 16.83 -0.72
N LEU A 342 -8.92 15.73 -1.11
CA LEU A 342 -9.48 15.58 -2.45
C LEU A 342 -10.57 16.62 -2.74
N ALA A 343 -11.49 16.86 -1.80
CA ALA A 343 -12.49 17.92 -1.92
C ALA A 343 -11.85 19.32 -2.08
N ARG A 344 -10.75 19.57 -1.37
CA ARG A 344 -9.96 20.79 -1.54
C ARG A 344 -9.30 20.88 -2.92
N ILE A 345 -8.71 19.79 -3.40
CA ILE A 345 -8.11 19.72 -4.74
C ILE A 345 -9.17 20.02 -5.81
N HIS A 346 -10.38 19.49 -5.68
CA HIS A 346 -11.51 19.80 -6.56
C HIS A 346 -11.82 21.30 -6.56
N ALA A 347 -11.99 21.91 -5.38
CA ALA A 347 -12.29 23.33 -5.23
C ALA A 347 -11.19 24.26 -5.76
N GLU A 348 -9.92 23.87 -5.63
CA GLU A 348 -8.76 24.63 -6.11
C GLU A 348 -8.44 24.39 -7.61
N SER A 349 -9.09 23.42 -8.26
CA SER A 349 -8.84 23.11 -9.67
C SER A 349 -9.65 24.02 -10.58
N ASP A 350 -8.96 24.70 -11.50
CA ASP A 350 -9.56 25.67 -12.42
C ASP A 350 -10.35 24.96 -13.54
N PRO A 351 -11.69 25.06 -13.57
CA PRO A 351 -12.52 24.41 -14.57
C PRO A 351 -12.31 24.96 -16.00
N THR A 352 -11.69 26.13 -16.16
CA THR A 352 -11.42 26.70 -17.48
C THR A 352 -10.21 26.07 -18.18
N THR A 353 -9.38 25.33 -17.43
CA THR A 353 -8.23 24.60 -17.95
C THR A 353 -8.60 23.13 -18.20
N ALA A 354 -8.06 22.52 -19.26
CA ALA A 354 -8.31 21.11 -19.55
C ALA A 354 -7.88 20.18 -18.39
N SER A 355 -6.73 20.48 -17.76
CA SER A 355 -6.23 19.73 -16.59
C SER A 355 -7.16 19.88 -15.39
N GLY A 356 -7.61 21.11 -15.10
CA GLY A 356 -8.52 21.36 -13.98
C GLY A 356 -9.91 20.77 -14.19
N SER A 357 -10.47 20.80 -15.40
CA SER A 357 -11.72 20.11 -15.73
C SER A 357 -11.61 18.60 -15.51
N ARG A 358 -10.56 17.97 -16.07
CA ARG A 358 -10.30 16.53 -15.90
C ARG A 358 -10.15 16.13 -14.43
N MET A 359 -9.43 16.94 -13.63
CA MET A 359 -9.29 16.72 -12.19
C MET A 359 -10.63 16.80 -11.47
N ARG A 360 -11.48 17.76 -11.82
CA ARG A 360 -12.81 17.91 -11.20
C ARG A 360 -13.72 16.74 -11.55
N GLU A 361 -13.79 16.38 -12.83
CA GLU A 361 -14.59 15.24 -13.32
C GLU A 361 -14.19 13.94 -12.64
N LEU A 362 -12.87 13.66 -12.53
CA LEU A 362 -12.35 12.50 -11.81
C LEU A 362 -12.81 12.49 -10.34
N LEU A 363 -12.72 13.62 -9.65
CA LEU A 363 -13.07 13.70 -8.23
C LEU A 363 -14.58 13.64 -8.00
N GLU A 364 -15.39 14.15 -8.91
CA GLU A 364 -16.85 14.00 -8.91
C GLU A 364 -17.25 12.53 -9.14
N GLN A 365 -16.61 11.86 -10.09
CA GLN A 365 -16.77 10.42 -10.33
C GLN A 365 -16.35 9.59 -9.11
N SER A 366 -15.30 10.02 -8.40
CA SER A 366 -14.72 9.27 -7.28
C SER A 366 -15.43 9.49 -5.95
N LEU A 367 -16.00 10.67 -5.70
CA LEU A 367 -16.51 11.08 -4.39
C LEU A 367 -18.02 11.34 -4.38
N GLY A 368 -18.62 11.60 -5.54
CA GLY A 368 -20.00 12.02 -5.69
C GLY A 368 -20.14 13.52 -5.94
N SER A 369 -21.31 14.05 -5.61
CA SER A 369 -21.70 15.43 -5.90
C SER A 369 -20.85 16.47 -5.14
N PRO A 370 -20.29 17.51 -5.80
CA PRO A 370 -19.49 18.55 -5.13
C PRO A 370 -20.22 19.28 -4.01
N GLY A 371 -21.54 19.44 -4.15
CA GLY A 371 -22.39 20.11 -3.17
C GLY A 371 -22.41 19.39 -1.82
N THR A 372 -22.08 18.09 -1.78
CA THR A 372 -22.12 17.28 -0.56
C THR A 372 -20.75 17.11 0.10
N PHE A 373 -19.66 17.56 -0.53
CA PHE A 373 -18.29 17.34 -0.03
C PHE A 373 -18.04 17.84 1.39
N ALA A 374 -18.65 18.97 1.77
CA ALA A 374 -18.54 19.51 3.12
C ALA A 374 -19.61 18.94 4.08
N SER A 375 -20.85 18.78 3.60
CA SER A 375 -21.99 18.41 4.44
C SER A 375 -21.91 16.98 4.96
N VAL A 376 -21.23 16.06 4.24
CA VAL A 376 -21.01 14.66 4.68
C VAL A 376 -20.29 14.53 6.02
N TYR A 377 -19.62 15.59 6.50
CA TYR A 377 -18.92 15.60 7.80
C TYR A 377 -19.74 16.23 8.93
N SER A 378 -20.89 16.84 8.63
CA SER A 378 -21.76 17.40 9.66
C SER A 378 -22.55 16.28 10.31
N ARG A 379 -22.20 15.91 11.56
CA ARG A 379 -22.94 14.85 12.26
C ARG A 379 -24.40 15.26 12.47
N ASN A 380 -24.64 16.50 12.87
CA ASN A 380 -25.99 17.02 13.02
C ASN A 380 -26.76 16.98 11.70
N GLY A 381 -26.16 17.49 10.61
CA GLY A 381 -26.81 17.51 9.30
C GLY A 381 -27.09 16.11 8.75
N LEU A 382 -26.18 15.15 8.97
CA LEU A 382 -26.41 13.74 8.62
C LEU A 382 -27.60 13.14 9.38
N MET A 383 -27.70 13.39 10.68
CA MET A 383 -28.79 12.85 11.51
C MET A 383 -30.14 13.51 11.18
N GLU A 384 -30.16 14.79 10.83
CA GLU A 384 -31.35 15.47 10.30
C GLU A 384 -31.78 14.84 8.98
N LEU A 385 -30.85 14.69 8.03
CA LEU A 385 -31.10 14.04 6.74
C LEU A 385 -31.59 12.59 6.89
N ALA A 386 -31.03 11.83 7.84
CA ALA A 386 -31.45 10.47 8.16
C ALA A 386 -32.88 10.44 8.73
N ARG A 387 -33.21 11.35 9.63
CA ARG A 387 -34.56 11.45 10.22
C ARG A 387 -35.61 11.81 9.16
N ASP A 388 -35.30 12.78 8.30
CA ASP A 388 -36.16 13.17 7.17
C ASP A 388 -36.33 12.04 6.15
N ALA A 389 -35.38 11.09 6.14
CA ALA A 389 -35.44 9.86 5.37
C ALA A 389 -36.26 8.75 6.01
N GLY A 390 -36.75 8.91 7.24
CA GLY A 390 -37.33 7.82 8.01
C GLY A 390 -36.30 6.75 8.42
N VAL A 391 -35.01 7.05 8.34
CA VAL A 391 -33.94 6.17 8.85
C VAL A 391 -33.91 6.30 10.37
N LEU A 392 -33.89 5.16 11.06
CA LEU A 392 -33.73 5.14 12.50
C LEU A 392 -32.37 5.73 12.88
N CYS A 393 -32.39 6.77 13.70
CA CYS A 393 -31.20 7.41 14.21
C CYS A 393 -31.51 8.02 15.59
N PRO A 394 -30.54 8.07 16.50
CA PRO A 394 -30.74 8.69 17.80
C PRO A 394 -30.96 10.20 17.67
N PRO A 395 -31.81 10.80 18.53
CA PRO A 395 -31.89 12.25 18.67
C PRO A 395 -30.48 12.85 18.80
N THR A 396 -30.19 13.84 17.96
CA THR A 396 -28.86 14.46 17.85
C THR A 396 -29.04 15.97 17.69
N ALA A 397 -28.17 16.76 18.31
CA ALA A 397 -28.15 18.22 18.19
C ALA A 397 -26.71 18.77 18.21
N ALA A 398 -26.49 19.90 17.56
CA ALA A 398 -25.26 20.68 17.71
C ALA A 398 -25.19 21.34 19.10
N VAL A 399 -23.98 21.45 19.66
CA VAL A 399 -23.74 22.06 20.98
C VAL A 399 -22.71 23.18 20.85
N ASN A 400 -23.10 24.39 21.25
CA ASN A 400 -22.23 25.58 21.25
C ASN A 400 -21.86 26.03 22.67
N SER A 401 -22.60 25.57 23.68
CA SER A 401 -22.37 25.93 25.08
C SER A 401 -22.70 24.78 26.04
N ALA A 402 -22.20 24.87 27.27
CA ALA A 402 -22.60 23.94 28.34
C ALA A 402 -24.10 24.04 28.70
N ALA A 403 -24.70 25.22 28.51
CA ALA A 403 -26.12 25.43 28.73
C ALA A 403 -26.97 24.67 27.68
N ASP A 404 -26.48 24.56 26.44
CA ASP A 404 -27.15 23.79 25.39
C ASP A 404 -27.22 22.31 25.77
N ILE A 405 -26.18 21.77 26.42
CA ILE A 405 -26.14 20.38 26.90
C ILE A 405 -27.21 20.17 27.97
N ALA A 406 -27.24 21.02 29.00
CA ALA A 406 -28.22 20.92 30.08
C ALA A 406 -29.66 21.06 29.54
N ALA A 407 -29.89 22.01 28.63
CA ALA A 407 -31.20 22.20 28.00
C ALA A 407 -31.61 21.00 27.13
N TRP A 408 -30.65 20.37 26.45
CA TRP A 408 -30.91 19.17 25.65
C TRP A 408 -31.21 17.95 26.52
N MET A 409 -30.44 17.72 27.59
CA MET A 409 -30.65 16.62 28.54
C MET A 409 -31.99 16.76 29.27
N GLY A 410 -32.43 17.98 29.58
CA GLY A 410 -33.76 18.23 30.13
C GLY A 410 -34.91 17.85 29.19
N ARG A 411 -34.70 17.89 27.87
CA ARG A 411 -35.68 17.48 26.85
C ARG A 411 -35.58 16.01 26.44
N ASN A 412 -34.43 15.38 26.64
CA ASN A 412 -34.13 14.01 26.23
C ASN A 412 -33.66 13.21 27.46
N PRO A 413 -34.60 12.69 28.27
CA PRO A 413 -34.23 11.96 29.49
C PRO A 413 -33.46 10.69 29.16
N GLY A 414 -32.37 10.45 29.89
CA GLY A 414 -31.51 9.27 29.72
C GLY A 414 -30.04 9.63 29.46
N PRO A 415 -29.18 8.61 29.30
CA PRO A 415 -27.78 8.83 28.98
C PRO A 415 -27.59 9.46 27.59
N ALA A 416 -26.57 10.31 27.47
CA ALA A 416 -26.21 10.99 26.23
C ALA A 416 -24.74 10.77 25.89
N VAL A 417 -24.36 11.09 24.67
CA VAL A 417 -22.97 11.02 24.20
C VAL A 417 -22.62 12.36 23.57
N LEU A 418 -21.59 13.01 24.13
CA LEU A 418 -20.93 14.13 23.46
C LEU A 418 -19.87 13.59 22.52
N LYS A 419 -19.85 14.07 21.28
CA LYS A 419 -18.87 13.69 20.27
C LYS A 419 -18.31 14.93 19.59
N THR A 420 -17.01 14.91 19.32
CA THR A 420 -16.35 15.89 18.46
C THR A 420 -16.44 15.45 17.00
N ASP A 421 -16.88 16.34 16.12
CA ASP A 421 -16.98 16.06 14.69
C ASP A 421 -15.58 15.86 14.07
N GLY A 422 -15.47 14.89 13.15
CA GLY A 422 -14.19 14.53 12.51
C GLY A 422 -13.17 13.84 13.43
N SER A 423 -13.59 13.41 14.62
CA SER A 423 -12.79 12.55 15.50
C SER A 423 -12.99 11.06 15.16
N TRP A 424 -12.02 10.19 15.47
CA TRP A 424 -12.06 8.76 15.12
C TRP A 424 -11.53 7.85 16.23
N GLY A 425 -12.02 6.60 16.25
CA GLY A 425 -11.53 5.51 17.11
C GLY A 425 -11.74 5.75 18.61
N GLY A 426 -12.96 6.11 19.01
CA GLY A 426 -13.35 6.33 20.41
C GLY A 426 -12.74 7.56 21.09
N ARG A 427 -11.85 8.30 20.41
CA ARG A 427 -11.24 9.53 20.93
C ARG A 427 -12.12 10.72 20.57
N GLY A 428 -12.38 11.61 21.52
CA GLY A 428 -13.26 12.77 21.31
C GLY A 428 -14.72 12.47 21.59
N MET A 429 -15.00 11.45 22.42
CA MET A 429 -16.33 11.06 22.85
C MET A 429 -16.39 10.99 24.38
N ALA A 430 -17.50 11.41 24.97
CA ALA A 430 -17.79 11.25 26.40
C ALA A 430 -19.26 10.83 26.59
N ILE A 431 -19.48 9.76 27.35
CA ILE A 431 -20.83 9.34 27.75
C ILE A 431 -21.21 10.13 28.99
N LEU A 432 -22.37 10.79 28.93
CA LEU A 432 -22.96 11.59 29.99
C LEU A 432 -24.11 10.81 30.61
N ARG A 433 -24.05 10.59 31.92
CA ARG A 433 -25.15 10.04 32.72
C ARG A 433 -25.74 11.08 33.66
N THR A 434 -24.97 12.12 33.98
CA THR A 434 -25.38 13.19 34.90
C THR A 434 -25.00 14.57 34.39
N ASP A 435 -25.71 15.61 34.84
CA ASP A 435 -25.42 17.01 34.49
C ASP A 435 -24.03 17.47 34.96
N ALA A 436 -23.52 16.89 36.05
CA ALA A 436 -22.19 17.20 36.57
C ALA A 436 -21.06 16.74 35.62
N GLU A 437 -21.26 15.61 34.93
CA GLU A 437 -20.32 15.08 33.93
C GLU A 437 -20.29 15.96 32.67
N ALA A 438 -21.43 16.56 32.30
CA ALA A 438 -21.58 17.39 31.10
C ALA A 438 -20.63 18.60 31.07
N GLY A 439 -20.50 19.31 32.19
CA GLY A 439 -19.63 20.49 32.28
C GLY A 439 -18.13 20.19 32.22
N VAL A 440 -17.71 19.00 32.67
CA VAL A 440 -16.32 18.53 32.56
C VAL A 440 -16.05 18.09 31.11
N ALA A 441 -16.91 17.22 30.58
CA ALA A 441 -16.80 16.71 29.21
C ALA A 441 -16.79 17.82 28.16
N TRP A 442 -17.67 18.83 28.30
CA TRP A 442 -17.68 20.00 27.42
C TRP A 442 -16.33 20.73 27.40
N ARG A 443 -15.77 21.02 28.59
CA ARG A 443 -14.48 21.71 28.68
C ARG A 443 -13.37 20.91 28.04
N ASP A 444 -13.37 19.59 28.21
CA ASP A 444 -12.31 18.74 27.67
C ASP A 444 -12.42 18.55 26.14
N LEU A 445 -13.64 18.41 25.61
CA LEU A 445 -13.88 18.21 24.17
C LEU A 445 -13.83 19.51 23.36
N HIS A 446 -14.25 20.64 23.93
CA HIS A 446 -14.25 21.95 23.26
C HIS A 446 -12.87 22.63 23.30
N ARG A 447 -11.98 22.23 24.22
CA ARG A 447 -10.63 22.82 24.33
C ARG A 447 -9.83 22.56 23.06
N ARG A 448 -9.13 23.62 22.60
CA ARG A 448 -8.11 23.45 21.57
C ARG A 448 -7.04 22.46 22.06
N PRO A 449 -6.57 21.53 21.21
CA PRO A 449 -5.44 20.67 21.55
C PRO A 449 -4.23 21.51 21.98
N SER A 450 -3.47 21.07 22.99
CA SER A 450 -2.25 21.79 23.39
C SER A 450 -1.18 21.72 22.29
N LEU A 451 -0.30 22.73 22.21
CA LEU A 451 0.84 22.73 21.28
C LEU A 451 1.72 21.49 21.49
N ALA A 452 1.96 21.09 22.75
CA ALA A 452 2.69 19.87 23.08
C ALA A 452 2.04 18.61 22.49
N ARG A 453 0.70 18.53 22.50
CA ARG A 453 -0.04 17.42 21.88
C ARG A 453 0.06 17.47 20.36
N ALA A 454 -0.07 18.64 19.74
CA ALA A 454 0.10 18.81 18.29
C ALA A 454 1.52 18.42 17.84
N LEU A 455 2.56 18.88 18.55
CA LEU A 455 3.96 18.51 18.32
C LEU A 455 4.21 17.02 18.55
N LYS A 456 3.64 16.42 19.60
CA LYS A 456 3.72 14.97 19.84
C LYS A 456 3.16 14.18 18.65
N ARG A 457 2.01 14.59 18.08
CA ARG A 457 1.44 13.93 16.90
C ARG A 457 2.31 14.11 15.66
N LEU A 458 2.89 15.29 15.45
CA LEU A 458 3.85 15.51 14.37
C LEU A 458 5.10 14.61 14.52
N VAL A 459 5.61 14.40 15.74
CA VAL A 459 6.81 13.59 15.96
C VAL A 459 6.52 12.10 15.91
N VAL A 460 5.47 11.65 16.61
CA VAL A 460 5.15 10.23 16.81
C VAL A 460 4.32 9.67 15.65
N GLU A 461 3.23 10.35 15.31
CA GLU A 461 2.30 9.93 14.26
C GLU A 461 2.74 10.43 12.87
N ARG A 462 3.70 11.35 12.82
CA ARG A 462 4.07 12.10 11.60
C ARG A 462 2.87 12.77 10.95
N ASP A 463 2.03 13.34 11.82
CA ASP A 463 0.83 14.07 11.45
C ASP A 463 1.08 15.58 11.44
N PRO A 464 1.40 16.20 10.29
CA PRO A 464 1.57 17.65 10.19
C PRO A 464 0.27 18.44 10.35
N TRP A 465 -0.88 17.78 10.21
CA TRP A 465 -2.19 18.43 10.19
C TRP A 465 -2.63 18.87 11.57
N ALA A 466 -2.27 18.12 12.61
CA ALA A 466 -2.52 18.52 14.00
C ALA A 466 -1.88 19.87 14.33
N LEU A 467 -0.68 20.14 13.79
CA LEU A 467 0.01 21.42 13.97
C LEU A 467 -0.64 22.52 13.12
N ARG A 468 -1.02 22.23 11.87
CA ARG A 468 -1.74 23.20 11.01
C ARG A 468 -3.08 23.64 11.59
N ALA A 469 -3.88 22.70 12.08
CA ALA A 469 -5.17 22.98 12.73
C ALA A 469 -4.98 23.83 14.00
N TRP A 470 -3.91 23.58 14.76
CA TRP A 470 -3.54 24.39 15.91
C TRP A 470 -3.19 25.83 15.51
N VAL A 471 -2.36 26.02 14.47
CA VAL A 471 -2.00 27.34 13.93
C VAL A 471 -3.23 28.09 13.40
N ALA A 472 -4.10 27.40 12.68
CA ALA A 472 -5.35 27.96 12.16
C ALA A 472 -6.37 28.31 13.27
N GLY A 473 -6.13 27.86 14.50
CA GLY A 473 -7.01 28.14 15.62
C GLY A 473 -8.41 27.52 15.51
N THR A 474 -8.58 26.46 14.74
CA THR A 474 -9.89 25.80 14.61
C THR A 474 -10.32 25.23 15.96
N ARG A 475 -11.53 25.58 16.42
CA ARG A 475 -12.15 24.92 17.58
C ARG A 475 -12.94 23.71 17.09
N PRO A 476 -12.96 22.59 17.84
CA PRO A 476 -13.74 21.43 17.43
C PRO A 476 -15.24 21.71 17.54
N THR A 477 -16.01 21.31 16.52
CA THR A 477 -17.47 21.25 16.60
C THR A 477 -17.86 20.05 17.46
N VAL A 478 -18.81 20.24 18.36
CA VAL A 478 -19.28 19.22 19.28
C VAL A 478 -20.77 19.01 19.08
N SER A 479 -21.18 17.75 19.00
CA SER A 479 -22.57 17.32 18.92
C SER A 479 -22.92 16.49 20.15
N ILE A 480 -24.19 16.55 20.57
CA ILE A 480 -24.78 15.67 21.58
C ILE A 480 -25.77 14.73 20.91
N GLN A 481 -25.76 13.48 21.32
CA GLN A 481 -26.56 12.41 20.76
C GLN A 481 -27.09 11.51 21.88
N SER A 482 -28.33 11.03 21.79
CA SER A 482 -28.84 10.03 22.75
C SER A 482 -27.99 8.76 22.72
N TYR A 483 -27.68 8.23 23.90
CA TYR A 483 -27.00 6.94 24.00
C TYR A 483 -28.01 5.82 23.73
N ILE A 484 -27.72 4.99 22.73
CA ILE A 484 -28.48 3.78 22.44
C ILE A 484 -27.67 2.60 23.00
N GLU A 485 -28.28 1.88 23.94
CA GLU A 485 -27.71 0.62 24.43
C GLU A 485 -27.97 -0.48 23.41
N GLY A 486 -26.94 -1.24 23.06
CA GLY A 486 -27.07 -2.25 22.03
C GLY A 486 -25.73 -2.78 21.52
N ARG A 487 -25.81 -3.53 20.44
CA ARG A 487 -24.66 -4.19 19.80
C ARG A 487 -24.18 -3.35 18.62
N PRO A 488 -22.87 -3.03 18.50
CA PRO A 488 -22.36 -2.32 17.34
C PRO A 488 -22.55 -3.13 16.05
N ALA A 489 -22.90 -2.44 14.98
CA ALA A 489 -22.95 -3.00 13.63
C ALA A 489 -22.39 -1.97 12.63
N ASN A 490 -21.99 -2.42 11.45
CA ASN A 490 -21.51 -1.53 10.39
C ASN A 490 -21.90 -2.06 9.01
N ALA A 491 -22.00 -1.15 8.05
CA ALA A 491 -22.12 -1.47 6.64
C ALA A 491 -20.96 -0.86 5.87
N ALA A 492 -20.27 -1.64 5.04
CA ALA A 492 -19.34 -1.14 4.04
C ALA A 492 -20.01 -1.20 2.66
N VAL A 493 -19.97 -0.11 1.90
CA VAL A 493 -20.83 0.08 0.73
C VAL A 493 -20.00 0.53 -0.47
N ALA A 494 -20.25 -0.09 -1.62
CA ALA A 494 -19.87 0.46 -2.92
C ALA A 494 -21.05 1.22 -3.52
N CYS A 495 -20.78 2.42 -4.02
CA CYS A 495 -21.81 3.30 -4.56
C CYS A 495 -21.32 4.06 -5.79
N HIS A 496 -22.26 4.44 -6.65
CA HIS A 496 -22.00 5.25 -7.83
C HIS A 496 -23.15 6.22 -8.06
N ARG A 497 -22.85 7.52 -8.06
CA ARG A 497 -23.79 8.62 -8.33
C ARG A 497 -25.13 8.48 -7.57
N GLY A 498 -25.05 8.22 -6.27
CA GLY A 498 -26.22 8.07 -5.40
C GLY A 498 -26.91 6.71 -5.47
N THR A 499 -26.37 5.75 -6.23
CA THR A 499 -26.87 4.36 -6.25
C THR A 499 -25.97 3.49 -5.37
N ALA A 500 -26.55 2.78 -4.40
CA ALA A 500 -25.85 1.74 -3.65
C ALA A 500 -25.77 0.48 -4.54
N LEU A 501 -24.56 0.08 -4.91
CA LEU A 501 -24.33 -1.06 -5.80
C LEU A 501 -24.38 -2.39 -5.03
N GLY A 502 -23.80 -2.40 -3.83
CA GLY A 502 -23.76 -3.54 -2.93
C GLY A 502 -23.17 -3.15 -1.58
N ALA A 503 -23.47 -3.93 -0.54
CA ALA A 503 -23.01 -3.66 0.81
C ALA A 503 -22.64 -4.93 1.58
N VAL A 504 -21.58 -4.85 2.38
CA VAL A 504 -21.28 -5.82 3.43
C VAL A 504 -21.86 -5.27 4.72
N GLN A 505 -22.88 -5.93 5.26
CA GLN A 505 -23.46 -5.58 6.55
C GLN A 505 -22.97 -6.56 7.61
N ALA A 506 -22.53 -6.06 8.75
CA ALA A 506 -21.92 -6.88 9.79
C ALA A 506 -22.27 -6.43 11.21
N GLU A 507 -22.63 -7.38 12.07
CA GLU A 507 -22.67 -7.20 13.52
C GLU A 507 -21.26 -7.40 14.11
N VAL A 508 -20.91 -6.60 15.11
CA VAL A 508 -19.65 -6.78 15.84
C VAL A 508 -19.84 -7.84 16.93
N VAL A 509 -19.10 -8.94 16.79
CA VAL A 509 -19.10 -10.05 17.76
C VAL A 509 -18.01 -9.86 18.81
N GLU A 510 -16.87 -9.33 18.40
CA GLU A 510 -15.72 -9.11 19.27
C GLU A 510 -14.91 -7.88 18.83
N SER A 511 -14.26 -7.22 19.80
CA SER A 511 -13.48 -5.99 19.57
C SER A 511 -12.25 -5.90 20.48
N ASP A 512 -11.27 -5.08 20.11
CA ASP A 512 -10.08 -4.79 20.93
C ASP A 512 -10.41 -3.78 22.04
N GLY A 513 -11.24 -4.22 22.99
CA GLY A 513 -11.79 -3.43 24.09
C GLY A 513 -13.08 -2.68 23.74
N PRO A 514 -13.75 -2.04 24.73
CA PRO A 514 -15.16 -1.59 24.59
C PRO A 514 -15.44 -0.55 23.51
N THR A 515 -14.41 0.19 23.06
CA THR A 515 -14.50 1.19 21.98
C THR A 515 -13.41 0.97 20.92
N GLY A 516 -12.80 -0.22 20.95
CA GLY A 516 -11.73 -0.59 20.04
C GLY A 516 -12.25 -0.99 18.66
N PRO A 517 -11.34 -1.18 17.70
CA PRO A 517 -11.70 -1.74 16.41
C PRO A 517 -12.28 -3.15 16.57
N SER A 518 -13.24 -3.49 15.71
CA SER A 518 -13.78 -4.84 15.61
C SER A 518 -12.68 -5.83 15.22
N THR A 519 -12.71 -7.03 15.80
CA THR A 519 -11.80 -8.12 15.49
C THR A 519 -12.52 -9.36 14.99
N VAL A 520 -13.78 -9.58 15.42
CA VAL A 520 -14.66 -10.62 14.88
C VAL A 520 -16.01 -10.02 14.53
N LEU A 521 -16.48 -10.36 13.34
CA LEU A 521 -17.73 -9.89 12.77
C LEU A 521 -18.65 -11.05 12.46
N ARG A 522 -19.95 -10.78 12.44
CA ARG A 522 -20.94 -11.64 11.80
C ARG A 522 -21.55 -10.91 10.62
N VAL A 523 -21.29 -11.39 9.40
CA VAL A 523 -21.92 -10.87 8.19
C VAL A 523 -23.40 -11.26 8.22
N VAL A 524 -24.26 -10.28 7.98
CA VAL A 524 -25.72 -10.38 8.07
C VAL A 524 -26.39 -9.70 6.88
N ASP A 525 -27.67 -9.96 6.69
CA ASP A 525 -28.56 -9.14 5.86
C ASP A 525 -29.63 -8.52 6.79
N HIS A 526 -29.63 -7.20 6.91
CA HIS A 526 -30.42 -6.46 7.88
C HIS A 526 -31.26 -5.36 7.20
N PRO A 527 -32.60 -5.42 7.26
CA PRO A 527 -33.47 -4.54 6.48
C PRO A 527 -33.35 -3.06 6.87
N ASP A 528 -33.25 -2.72 8.16
CA ASP A 528 -33.04 -1.33 8.57
C ASP A 528 -31.70 -0.76 8.07
N MET A 529 -30.63 -1.58 8.03
CA MET A 529 -29.31 -1.14 7.55
C MET A 529 -29.33 -0.96 6.04
N ASP A 530 -29.95 -1.88 5.29
CA ASP A 530 -30.12 -1.77 3.84
C ASP A 530 -30.92 -0.50 3.46
N TYR A 531 -32.03 -0.25 4.16
CA TYR A 531 -32.83 0.96 3.96
C TYR A 531 -32.03 2.24 4.24
N ALA A 532 -31.27 2.26 5.35
CA ALA A 532 -30.39 3.36 5.69
C ALA A 532 -29.32 3.60 4.64
N VAL A 533 -28.64 2.54 4.19
CA VAL A 533 -27.61 2.61 3.15
C VAL A 533 -28.16 3.25 1.88
N LYS A 534 -29.26 2.71 1.33
CA LYS A 534 -29.89 3.21 0.11
C LYS A 534 -30.33 4.68 0.26
N SER A 535 -30.94 5.01 1.39
CA SER A 535 -31.45 6.36 1.67
C SER A 535 -30.35 7.41 1.80
N ILE A 536 -29.27 7.10 2.54
CA ILE A 536 -28.16 8.03 2.78
C ILE A 536 -27.31 8.19 1.52
N VAL A 537 -26.97 7.08 0.84
CA VAL A 537 -26.19 7.10 -0.40
C VAL A 537 -26.90 7.94 -1.46
N SER A 538 -28.21 7.75 -1.64
CA SER A 538 -29.00 8.50 -2.62
C SER A 538 -29.07 9.98 -2.31
N ARG A 539 -29.45 10.37 -1.07
CA ARG A 539 -29.59 11.79 -0.70
C ARG A 539 -28.29 12.58 -0.73
N LEU A 540 -27.16 11.92 -0.47
CA LEU A 540 -25.83 12.55 -0.50
C LEU A 540 -25.13 12.39 -1.86
N GLU A 541 -25.77 11.73 -2.82
CA GLU A 541 -25.25 11.46 -4.17
C GLU A 541 -23.82 10.87 -4.12
N LEU A 542 -23.59 9.93 -3.20
CA LEU A 542 -22.25 9.39 -2.95
C LEU A 542 -21.76 8.53 -4.13
N SER A 543 -20.44 8.56 -4.34
CA SER A 543 -19.73 7.64 -5.23
C SER A 543 -18.46 7.10 -4.54
N GLY A 544 -18.00 5.94 -5.02
CA GLY A 544 -16.84 5.23 -4.49
C GLY A 544 -17.20 4.28 -3.35
N LEU A 545 -16.36 4.24 -2.32
CA LEU A 545 -16.59 3.42 -1.12
C LEU A 545 -16.94 4.32 0.07
N CYS A 546 -17.94 3.90 0.84
CA CYS A 546 -18.29 4.51 2.12
C CYS A 546 -18.63 3.43 3.16
N GLY A 547 -18.77 3.81 4.42
CA GLY A 547 -19.34 2.93 5.43
C GLY A 547 -20.25 3.67 6.41
N LEU A 548 -21.19 2.94 6.99
CA LEU A 548 -22.16 3.46 7.94
C LEU A 548 -22.04 2.64 9.23
N ASP A 549 -21.98 3.32 10.38
CA ASP A 549 -21.93 2.67 11.68
C ASP A 549 -23.30 2.72 12.35
N PHE A 550 -23.68 1.61 12.98
CA PHE A 550 -24.99 1.41 13.59
C PHE A 550 -24.87 0.86 15.02
N ILE A 551 -25.95 0.99 15.79
CA ILE A 551 -26.21 0.19 16.98
C ILE A 551 -27.51 -0.56 16.77
N LEU A 552 -27.48 -1.88 16.99
CA LEU A 552 -28.67 -2.71 17.09
C LEU A 552 -29.19 -2.66 18.52
N ASP A 553 -30.40 -2.15 18.70
CA ASP A 553 -31.02 -2.08 20.03
C ASP A 553 -31.51 -3.46 20.52
N ALA A 554 -32.19 -3.50 21.67
CA ALA A 554 -32.70 -4.73 22.27
C ALA A 554 -33.74 -5.45 21.40
N ASP A 555 -34.47 -4.71 20.55
CA ASP A 555 -35.45 -5.24 19.61
C ASP A 555 -34.81 -5.64 18.27
N GLY A 556 -33.48 -5.46 18.15
CA GLY A 556 -32.73 -5.73 16.93
C GLY A 556 -32.94 -4.68 15.85
N ARG A 557 -33.42 -3.46 16.16
CA ARG A 557 -33.54 -2.37 15.20
C ARG A 557 -32.21 -1.65 15.03
N ALA A 558 -31.86 -1.29 13.79
CA ALA A 558 -30.57 -0.65 13.51
C ALA A 558 -30.66 0.89 13.52
N HIS A 559 -30.01 1.52 14.49
CA HIS A 559 -29.92 2.98 14.60
C HIS A 559 -28.62 3.48 13.98
N LEU A 560 -28.72 4.30 12.93
CA LEU A 560 -27.58 4.94 12.27
C LEU A 560 -26.88 5.91 13.22
N LEU A 561 -25.57 5.74 13.41
CA LEU A 561 -24.74 6.61 14.27
C LEU A 561 -23.82 7.54 13.50
N GLU A 562 -23.28 7.08 12.36
CA GLU A 562 -22.21 7.77 11.65
C GLU A 562 -22.10 7.34 10.20
N LEU A 563 -21.66 8.28 9.35
CA LEU A 563 -21.21 8.03 7.99
C LEU A 563 -19.69 8.22 7.94
N ASN A 564 -19.00 7.22 7.44
CA ASN A 564 -17.61 7.27 7.03
C ASN A 564 -17.59 7.40 5.51
N PRO A 565 -17.43 8.60 4.91
CA PRO A 565 -17.55 8.80 3.46
C PRO A 565 -16.28 8.34 2.71
N ARG A 566 -15.75 7.18 3.07
CA ARG A 566 -14.44 6.62 2.67
C ARG A 566 -14.50 5.10 2.72
N ALA A 567 -13.50 4.44 2.13
CA ALA A 567 -13.32 3.02 2.36
C ALA A 567 -13.16 2.71 3.85
N THR A 568 -13.77 1.63 4.31
CA THR A 568 -13.69 1.11 5.67
C THR A 568 -12.94 -0.22 5.68
N PRO A 569 -12.42 -0.68 6.84
CA PRO A 569 -11.66 -1.92 6.91
C PRO A 569 -12.40 -3.16 6.38
N THR A 570 -13.73 -3.13 6.36
CA THR A 570 -14.61 -4.24 5.91
C THR A 570 -15.01 -4.15 4.44
N SER A 571 -14.60 -3.12 3.70
CA SER A 571 -14.97 -2.95 2.28
C SER A 571 -14.49 -4.06 1.34
N HIS A 572 -13.61 -4.95 1.80
CA HIS A 572 -13.05 -6.04 1.00
C HIS A 572 -13.80 -7.37 1.14
N LEU A 573 -14.70 -7.47 2.12
CA LEU A 573 -15.51 -8.66 2.37
C LEU A 573 -16.66 -8.77 1.34
N ILE A 574 -17.39 -9.88 1.40
CA ILE A 574 -18.54 -10.17 0.54
C ILE A 574 -19.82 -10.14 1.40
N GLY A 575 -20.91 -9.62 0.86
CA GLY A 575 -22.20 -9.54 1.56
C GLY A 575 -22.82 -10.91 1.80
N ALA A 576 -23.78 -10.99 2.73
CA ALA A 576 -24.53 -12.24 2.99
C ALA A 576 -25.33 -12.72 1.77
N ASP A 577 -25.70 -11.79 0.89
CA ASP A 577 -26.35 -12.00 -0.40
C ASP A 577 -25.37 -12.40 -1.53
N GLY A 578 -24.07 -12.47 -1.23
CA GLY A 578 -23.01 -12.73 -2.21
C GLY A 578 -22.52 -11.49 -2.97
N ALA A 579 -23.02 -10.29 -2.65
CA ALA A 579 -22.56 -9.07 -3.31
C ALA A 579 -21.10 -8.75 -2.92
N ASP A 580 -20.21 -8.66 -3.91
CA ASP A 580 -18.83 -8.19 -3.72
C ASP A 580 -18.74 -6.70 -4.10
N PRO A 581 -18.65 -5.77 -3.12
CA PRO A 581 -18.65 -4.34 -3.41
C PRO A 581 -17.52 -3.91 -4.35
N LEU A 582 -16.35 -4.56 -4.29
CA LEU A 582 -15.21 -4.19 -5.14
C LEU A 582 -15.43 -4.60 -6.59
N THR A 583 -15.97 -5.81 -6.82
CA THR A 583 -16.34 -6.25 -8.17
C THR A 583 -17.46 -5.38 -8.75
N LEU A 584 -18.48 -5.05 -7.96
CA LEU A 584 -19.58 -4.20 -8.41
C LEU A 584 -19.13 -2.77 -8.73
N LEU A 585 -18.23 -2.21 -7.92
CA LEU A 585 -17.59 -0.93 -8.21
C LEU A 585 -16.79 -1.01 -9.52
N ARG A 586 -16.09 -2.11 -9.78
CA ARG A 586 -15.35 -2.27 -11.04
C ARG A 586 -16.29 -2.35 -12.25
N ALA A 587 -17.35 -3.17 -12.16
CA ALA A 587 -18.32 -3.39 -13.21
C ALA A 587 -19.08 -2.12 -13.61
N VAL A 588 -19.48 -1.26 -12.66
CA VAL A 588 -20.18 -0.01 -12.98
C VAL A 588 -19.37 0.94 -13.85
N HIS A 589 -18.04 0.78 -13.88
CA HIS A 589 -17.13 1.54 -14.73
C HIS A 589 -16.83 0.86 -16.08
N GLY A 590 -17.57 -0.19 -16.44
CA GLY A 590 -17.48 -0.85 -17.75
C GLY A 590 -16.45 -1.99 -17.81
N TYR A 591 -16.07 -2.54 -16.66
CA TYR A 591 -15.07 -3.60 -16.56
C TYR A 591 -15.68 -4.85 -15.90
N ASP A 592 -16.20 -5.76 -16.72
CA ASP A 592 -16.99 -6.90 -16.26
C ASP A 592 -16.17 -8.15 -15.88
N GLU A 593 -14.90 -8.22 -16.29
CA GLU A 593 -13.98 -9.34 -16.00
C GLU A 593 -12.85 -8.93 -15.03
N PRO A 594 -12.33 -9.85 -14.18
CA PRO A 594 -12.81 -11.22 -13.90
C PRO A 594 -14.17 -11.28 -13.17
N PRO A 595 -14.88 -12.42 -13.11
CA PRO A 595 -16.16 -12.53 -12.39
C PRO A 595 -16.03 -12.24 -10.89
N ALA A 596 -17.16 -12.03 -10.23
CA ALA A 596 -17.21 -11.74 -8.80
C ALA A 596 -16.56 -12.86 -7.97
N ARG A 597 -15.80 -12.45 -6.95
CA ARG A 597 -15.26 -13.36 -5.94
C ARG A 597 -16.41 -14.00 -5.17
N THR A 598 -16.17 -15.18 -4.62
CA THR A 598 -17.11 -15.87 -3.72
C THR A 598 -16.46 -16.12 -2.38
N ALA A 599 -17.22 -15.97 -1.29
CA ALA A 599 -16.78 -16.36 0.04
C ALA A 599 -17.86 -17.15 0.76
N SER A 600 -17.44 -18.01 1.68
CA SER A 600 -18.31 -18.73 2.59
C SER A 600 -17.86 -18.46 4.01
N TYR A 601 -18.77 -17.95 4.84
CA TYR A 601 -18.52 -17.62 6.23
C TYR A 601 -19.28 -18.59 7.13
N PRO A 602 -18.61 -19.51 7.84
CA PRO A 602 -19.27 -20.42 8.78
C PRO A 602 -20.09 -19.66 9.82
N GLY A 603 -21.43 -19.83 9.79
CA GLY A 603 -22.35 -19.09 10.65
C GLY A 603 -22.30 -17.56 10.47
N GLY A 604 -21.85 -17.09 9.30
CA GLY A 604 -21.61 -15.67 9.01
C GLY A 604 -20.36 -15.10 9.69
N LEU A 605 -19.59 -15.90 10.44
CA LEU A 605 -18.49 -15.40 11.26
C LEU A 605 -17.22 -15.17 10.46
N VAL A 606 -16.62 -14.00 10.65
CA VAL A 606 -15.34 -13.59 10.07
C VAL A 606 -14.41 -13.10 11.19
N ALA A 607 -13.26 -13.74 11.34
CA ALA A 607 -12.17 -13.27 12.19
C ALA A 607 -11.21 -12.42 11.34
N LEU A 608 -11.09 -11.14 11.67
CA LEU A 608 -10.35 -10.14 10.89
C LEU A 608 -8.84 -10.23 11.11
N PHE A 609 -8.08 -10.14 10.02
CA PHE A 609 -6.64 -10.28 9.97
C PHE A 609 -5.99 -8.90 9.70
N PRO A 610 -4.97 -8.52 10.51
CA PRO A 610 -4.36 -9.29 11.59
C PRO A 610 -5.03 -9.07 12.97
N GLN A 611 -6.19 -8.40 13.02
CA GLN A 611 -6.77 -7.85 14.25
C GLN A 611 -7.02 -8.93 15.32
N GLU A 612 -7.71 -10.02 14.97
CA GLU A 612 -8.05 -11.07 15.93
C GLU A 612 -6.81 -11.83 16.41
N LEU A 613 -5.91 -12.16 15.48
CA LEU A 613 -4.64 -12.80 15.80
C LEU A 613 -3.76 -11.94 16.74
N VAL A 614 -3.78 -10.62 16.56
CA VAL A 614 -3.03 -9.67 17.41
C VAL A 614 -3.70 -9.47 18.76
N ARG A 615 -5.04 -9.46 18.80
CA ARG A 615 -5.83 -9.33 20.03
C ARG A 615 -5.65 -10.57 20.92
N ASP A 616 -5.88 -11.75 20.35
CA ASP A 616 -5.77 -13.04 21.05
C ASP A 616 -5.44 -14.18 20.08
N ALA A 617 -4.17 -14.58 20.04
CA ALA A 617 -3.70 -15.69 19.22
C ALA A 617 -4.24 -17.07 19.63
N GLY A 618 -4.83 -17.20 20.84
CA GLY A 618 -5.52 -18.40 21.31
C GLY A 618 -7.03 -18.36 21.11
N SER A 619 -7.56 -17.34 20.43
CA SER A 619 -8.99 -17.16 20.26
C SER A 619 -9.64 -18.34 19.53
N ARG A 620 -10.76 -18.82 20.07
CA ARG A 620 -11.60 -19.85 19.42
C ARG A 620 -12.06 -19.44 18.02
N TYR A 621 -12.20 -18.13 17.76
CA TYR A 621 -12.69 -17.64 16.47
C TYR A 621 -11.69 -17.87 15.34
N LEU A 622 -10.40 -18.01 15.66
CA LEU A 622 -9.39 -18.40 14.66
C LEU A 622 -9.57 -19.86 14.18
N GLN A 623 -10.38 -20.67 14.86
CA GLN A 623 -10.65 -22.07 14.52
C GLN A 623 -12.07 -22.29 13.97
N CYS A 624 -13.05 -21.50 14.41
CA CYS A 624 -14.45 -21.72 14.07
C CYS A 624 -15.07 -20.68 13.13
N ALA A 625 -14.42 -19.53 12.92
CA ALA A 625 -14.84 -18.52 11.95
C ALA A 625 -13.99 -18.59 10.68
N HIS A 626 -14.43 -17.93 9.61
CA HIS A 626 -13.55 -17.68 8.47
C HIS A 626 -12.46 -16.70 8.88
N HIS A 627 -11.20 -17.15 8.89
CA HIS A 627 -10.06 -16.27 9.12
C HIS A 627 -9.67 -15.62 7.78
N ASP A 628 -9.89 -14.31 7.65
CA ASP A 628 -9.78 -13.54 6.40
C ASP A 628 -8.33 -13.24 5.96
N VAL A 629 -7.40 -14.17 6.17
CA VAL A 629 -5.99 -14.01 5.78
C VAL A 629 -5.87 -13.80 4.27
N PRO A 630 -5.20 -12.75 3.78
CA PRO A 630 -5.01 -12.51 2.35
C PRO A 630 -3.88 -13.40 1.80
N THR A 631 -4.14 -14.69 1.65
CA THR A 631 -3.16 -15.69 1.19
C THR A 631 -2.60 -15.37 -0.20
N TYR A 632 -3.40 -14.76 -1.07
CA TYR A 632 -3.01 -14.26 -2.39
C TYR A 632 -2.00 -13.08 -2.33
N ALA A 633 -1.89 -12.39 -1.18
CA ALA A 633 -0.96 -11.28 -0.95
C ALA A 633 -0.01 -11.57 0.24
N PRO A 634 0.93 -12.52 0.11
CA PRO A 634 1.78 -12.96 1.22
C PRO A 634 2.79 -11.90 1.69
N ASP A 635 3.07 -10.90 0.87
CA ASP A 635 3.83 -9.69 1.23
C ASP A 635 3.04 -8.73 2.13
N LEU A 636 1.73 -8.60 1.91
CA LEU A 636 0.81 -7.91 2.82
C LEU A 636 0.73 -8.63 4.17
N VAL A 637 0.58 -9.96 4.16
CA VAL A 637 0.61 -10.79 5.38
C VAL A 637 1.90 -10.53 6.17
N ALA A 638 3.05 -10.61 5.49
CA ALA A 638 4.35 -10.35 6.12
C ALA A 638 4.45 -8.92 6.67
N ALA A 639 3.98 -7.91 5.92
CA ALA A 639 3.98 -6.51 6.35
C ALA A 639 3.04 -6.26 7.55
N ALA A 640 1.89 -6.91 7.59
CA ALA A 640 0.91 -6.80 8.68
C ALA A 640 1.42 -7.45 9.99
N LEU A 641 2.14 -8.57 9.88
CA LEU A 641 2.74 -9.27 11.03
C LEU A 641 4.09 -8.68 11.47
N ALA A 642 4.75 -7.89 10.61
CA ALA A 642 6.00 -7.23 10.94
C ALA A 642 5.80 -6.24 12.10
N ARG A 643 6.30 -6.59 13.29
CA ARG A 643 6.18 -5.74 14.48
C ARG A 643 6.79 -4.35 14.21
N PRO A 644 6.09 -3.24 14.54
CA PRO A 644 6.69 -1.92 14.46
C PRO A 644 7.94 -1.87 15.36
N ARG A 645 9.09 -1.59 14.75
CA ARG A 645 10.39 -1.43 15.43
C ARG A 645 10.27 -0.32 16.47
N GLY A 646 9.92 -0.65 17.72
CA GLY A 646 9.80 0.33 18.80
C GLY A 646 8.97 -0.03 20.04
N ARG A 647 8.09 -1.04 20.02
CA ARG A 647 7.42 -1.49 21.27
C ARG A 647 8.36 -2.39 22.08
N ARG A 648 8.66 -1.97 23.32
CA ARG A 648 9.50 -2.70 24.29
C ARG A 648 9.02 -4.14 24.48
N ARG A 649 9.97 -5.06 24.67
CA ARG A 649 9.73 -6.46 25.09
C ARG A 649 9.01 -6.47 26.44
N GLY A 650 7.72 -6.77 26.42
CA GLY A 650 6.98 -7.38 27.53
C GLY A 650 6.62 -8.80 27.10
N SER A 651 6.88 -9.77 27.97
CA SER A 651 6.82 -11.22 27.77
C SER A 651 5.53 -11.75 27.10
N THR A 652 5.69 -12.40 25.95
CA THR A 652 4.80 -13.46 25.39
C THR A 652 5.61 -14.31 24.39
N PRO A 653 5.30 -15.60 24.21
CA PRO A 653 6.23 -16.59 23.66
C PRO A 653 6.48 -16.42 22.15
N ARG A 654 7.59 -17.01 21.67
CA ARG A 654 7.92 -17.14 20.26
C ARG A 654 6.79 -17.87 19.52
N ILE A 655 6.14 -17.21 18.56
CA ILE A 655 5.38 -17.92 17.53
C ILE A 655 6.42 -18.62 16.65
N ALA A 656 6.39 -19.95 16.64
CA ALA A 656 7.25 -20.76 15.79
C ALA A 656 6.82 -20.60 14.32
N PRO A 657 7.75 -20.70 13.35
CA PRO A 657 7.46 -20.53 11.91
C PRO A 657 6.46 -21.55 11.33
N ALA A 658 6.13 -22.62 12.08
CA ALA A 658 5.38 -23.78 11.59
C ALA A 658 3.87 -23.54 11.33
N VAL A 659 3.29 -22.39 11.71
CA VAL A 659 1.85 -22.13 11.49
C VAL A 659 1.56 -21.58 10.08
N VAL A 660 2.58 -21.17 9.33
CA VAL A 660 2.39 -20.67 7.95
C VAL A 660 2.44 -21.80 6.91
N GLU A 661 2.90 -23.01 7.29
CA GLU A 661 3.11 -24.13 6.36
C GLU A 661 1.94 -25.14 6.29
N ALA A 662 0.89 -24.99 7.11
CA ALA A 662 -0.16 -26.01 7.25
C ALA A 662 -1.50 -25.72 6.54
N GLU A 663 -1.69 -24.56 5.91
CA GLU A 663 -2.96 -24.20 5.25
C GLU A 663 -2.77 -23.65 3.83
N VAL A 664 -1.99 -24.35 3.01
CA VAL A 664 -2.00 -24.20 1.56
C VAL A 664 -2.06 -25.61 0.95
N PRO A 665 -3.18 -26.06 0.36
CA PRO A 665 -3.15 -27.23 -0.51
C PRO A 665 -2.29 -26.97 -1.75
#